data_AF-A0A960QVY7-F1
#
_entry.id   AF-A0A960QVY7-F1
#
_cell.length_a   1.000
_cell.length_b   1.000
_cell.length_c   1.000
_cell.angle_alpha   90.00
_cell.angle_beta   90.00
_cell.angle_gamma   90.00
#
_symmetry.space_group_name_H-M   'P 1'
#
loop_
_entity.id
_entity.type
_entity.pdbx_description
1 polymer ?
#
loop_
_entity_poly.entity_id
_entity_poly.type
_entity_poly.pdbx_seq_one_letter_code
_entity_poly.pdbx_strand_id
1 'polypeptide(L)'
;MTRLPLVLSLGAAGLIALSVALIAQESEKPTAADDAAQEAKLLSNARQLTFEGKRAGEGYFSKDGTQLIFQSEREEGNPFYQIYRLDLKTGDTERVSPGWGKTTCAWIHPDGKKVLFASTQDDPAAKQKQKEEIEFRESGQARKYSWDYDDQFEIIEYDPDKKTYANLTKTKGYDAEGAYSPDGKHIVFASNRQAHEPGFPEEDAKAFKLDQKFPMELYLMDSDGSNVKRLTHADGYDGGPFFSADGKKICWRRFDRKGLTAEIHTMKVDGTGEKQLTHLGAMSWAPFFHPTGDYLIFATNKHGFDNFELYLVDAAGEKEPVRVTHTMGFDGLPCFSPDGKKLAWTSNRTASKQSQIFLADWNDAAARELLGLNHSAPTTAPTGKNRPDFSQTAADITVDDLRKHITYLASDELKGRLTGTPGEIEATAYVASVFEKLGLEPAGDNGGWFQPFEFTAGVAVGKDNALDLTLGGKKSDSLTPDKDWRPVSFSKTGKIEPGGIVFAGYGMEIPKANGDGEEYTSYFHLDVKGKWVMVLRYFPEDAPKEQREEFQRFSRLRHKAMIARRKFASGIIFVSGPNSKVREELVPMEYDASMADSGIPAISISTDLAAKILASAGKDLKALQTELDTGEMAAGFPIPDASLGAVIDVAQESRTGRNVLARLPASDEKGRQRPAVIIGAHVDHLGDKAGPGSLAKEHERNEVHHGADDNASGVAGLLEMAQYLASQKAAGKLDLKRDVEFAAWSGEELGLLGSSWFVKQ
;
A
#
# COMPACT_ATOMS: atom_id res chain seq x y z
N MET A 1 50.90 22.95 -51.39
CA MET A 1 50.62 23.02 -52.84
C MET A 1 49.13 22.76 -53.02
N THR A 2 48.28 23.79 -53.06
CA THR A 2 47.76 24.43 -54.31
C THR A 2 47.14 23.40 -55.25
N ARG A 3 45.90 23.50 -55.75
CA ARG A 3 45.04 24.65 -56.02
C ARG A 3 43.67 24.10 -56.49
N LEU A 4 42.60 24.85 -56.23
CA LEU A 4 41.35 24.84 -57.00
C LEU A 4 41.63 25.30 -58.46
N PRO A 5 40.76 24.99 -59.45
CA PRO A 5 39.77 26.02 -59.80
C PRO A 5 38.39 25.52 -60.27
N LEU A 6 37.46 26.47 -60.14
CA LEU A 6 36.11 26.59 -60.68
C LEU A 6 36.18 27.04 -62.16
N VAL A 7 35.19 26.67 -63.01
CA VAL A 7 34.28 27.59 -63.75
C VAL A 7 33.48 26.86 -64.87
N LEU A 8 32.14 27.07 -64.84
CA LEU A 8 31.06 27.18 -65.88
C LEU A 8 31.32 26.69 -67.33
N SER A 9 30.38 26.27 -68.19
CA SER A 9 28.90 26.19 -68.32
C SER A 9 28.63 25.30 -69.56
N LEU A 10 27.51 24.58 -69.74
CA LEU A 10 26.28 24.96 -70.49
C LEU A 10 25.57 23.65 -70.90
N GLY A 11 24.24 23.67 -71.00
CA GLY A 11 23.52 22.82 -71.97
C GLY A 11 22.52 21.81 -71.38
N ALA A 12 21.27 22.25 -71.25
CA ALA A 12 20.11 21.45 -70.88
C ALA A 12 19.69 20.44 -71.95
N ALA A 13 19.21 19.27 -71.53
CA ALA A 13 18.06 18.56 -72.11
C ALA A 13 17.62 17.45 -71.13
N GLY A 14 16.32 17.40 -70.84
CA GLY A 14 15.77 16.82 -69.63
C GLY A 14 15.58 15.30 -69.62
N LEU A 15 15.54 14.79 -68.40
CA LEU A 15 14.83 13.57 -68.04
C LEU A 15 14.08 13.84 -66.75
N ILE A 16 12.75 13.71 -66.83
CA ILE A 16 11.79 13.89 -65.75
C ILE A 16 12.03 12.76 -64.75
N ALA A 17 12.60 13.10 -63.59
CA ALA A 17 12.64 12.22 -62.43
C ALA A 17 11.48 12.59 -61.50
N LEU A 18 10.58 11.63 -61.31
CA LEU A 18 9.53 11.67 -60.30
C LEU A 18 10.20 11.67 -58.91
N SER A 19 10.35 12.84 -58.30
CA SER A 19 10.76 12.96 -56.90
C SER A 19 9.58 12.57 -56.00
N VAL A 20 9.53 11.31 -55.58
CA VAL A 20 8.76 10.92 -54.39
C VAL A 20 9.58 11.41 -53.20
N ALA A 21 9.10 12.48 -52.57
CA ALA A 21 9.59 12.88 -51.27
C ALA A 21 9.21 11.76 -50.27
N LEU A 22 10.18 10.94 -49.88
CA LEU A 22 10.08 10.18 -48.64
C LEU A 22 10.14 11.22 -47.51
N ILE A 23 8.97 11.64 -47.04
CA ILE A 23 8.84 12.17 -45.69
C ILE A 23 9.07 10.97 -44.78
N ALA A 24 10.28 10.87 -44.23
CA ALA A 24 10.49 10.05 -43.05
C ALA A 24 9.59 10.64 -41.97
N GLN A 25 8.52 9.92 -41.60
CA GLN A 25 7.88 10.16 -40.31
C GLN A 25 8.94 9.84 -39.26
N GLU A 26 9.60 10.87 -38.73
CA GLU A 26 10.19 10.78 -37.40
C GLU A 26 9.04 10.37 -36.47
N SER A 27 9.07 9.15 -35.95
CA SER A 27 8.22 8.76 -34.83
C SER A 27 8.51 9.74 -33.71
N GLU A 28 7.54 10.58 -33.35
CA GLU A 28 7.66 11.46 -32.18
C GLU A 28 8.09 10.61 -30.98
N LYS A 29 9.19 11.01 -30.33
CA LYS A 29 9.61 10.35 -29.08
C LYS A 29 8.47 10.51 -28.06
N PRO A 30 8.16 9.46 -27.26
CA PRO A 30 7.14 9.55 -26.22
C PRO A 30 7.34 10.79 -25.37
N THR A 31 6.26 11.52 -25.10
CA THR A 31 6.28 12.64 -24.17
C THR A 31 6.30 12.11 -22.73
N ALA A 32 6.70 12.94 -21.77
CA ALA A 32 6.62 12.57 -20.36
C ALA A 32 5.18 12.22 -19.91
N ALA A 33 4.17 12.76 -20.59
CA ALA A 33 2.76 12.42 -20.35
C ALA A 33 2.42 11.02 -20.89
N ASP A 34 2.98 10.63 -22.05
CA ASP A 34 2.79 9.30 -22.61
C ASP A 34 3.46 8.24 -21.73
N ASP A 35 4.68 8.50 -21.26
CA ASP A 35 5.41 7.62 -20.35
C ASP A 35 4.67 7.42 -19.03
N ALA A 36 4.15 8.51 -18.43
CA ALA A 36 3.33 8.43 -17.23
C ALA A 36 2.03 7.64 -17.46
N ALA A 37 1.40 7.80 -18.63
CA ALA A 37 0.19 7.05 -18.99
C ALA A 37 0.45 5.56 -19.21
N GLN A 38 1.62 5.17 -19.71
CA GLN A 38 2.02 3.75 -19.80
C GLN A 38 2.29 3.15 -18.43
N GLU A 39 3.04 3.85 -17.58
CA GLU A 39 3.35 3.40 -16.21
C GLU A 39 2.06 3.26 -15.38
N ALA A 40 1.10 4.20 -15.55
CA ALA A 40 -0.20 4.19 -14.86
C ALA A 40 -1.08 2.97 -15.16
N LYS A 41 -0.84 2.23 -16.24
CA LYS A 41 -1.57 0.98 -16.54
C LYS A 41 -1.27 -0.12 -15.52
N LEU A 42 -0.04 -0.13 -15.01
CA LEU A 42 0.48 -1.17 -14.12
C LEU A 42 0.68 -0.69 -12.69
N LEU A 43 0.97 0.61 -12.51
CA LEU A 43 1.26 1.23 -11.22
C LEU A 43 0.34 2.43 -10.96
N SER A 44 -0.47 2.37 -9.91
CA SER A 44 -1.27 3.49 -9.45
C SER A 44 -0.93 3.88 -8.00
N ASN A 45 -1.27 5.10 -7.60
CA ASN A 45 -1.03 5.62 -6.23
C ASN A 45 0.42 5.50 -5.75
N ALA A 46 1.39 5.60 -6.66
CA ALA A 46 2.81 5.53 -6.34
C ALA A 46 3.22 6.62 -5.32
N ARG A 47 3.81 6.20 -4.21
CA ARG A 47 4.30 7.10 -3.15
C ARG A 47 5.66 6.67 -2.63
N GLN A 48 6.47 7.64 -2.25
CA GLN A 48 7.74 7.39 -1.56
C GLN A 48 7.45 6.88 -0.14
N LEU A 49 8.15 5.81 0.25
CA LEU A 49 7.99 5.13 1.53
C LEU A 49 9.10 5.50 2.52
N THR A 50 10.33 5.67 2.04
CA THR A 50 11.47 6.06 2.88
C THR A 50 11.90 7.50 2.58
N PHE A 51 11.97 8.34 3.60
CA PHE A 51 12.35 9.76 3.48
C PHE A 51 13.67 10.08 4.20
N GLU A 52 14.02 9.28 5.20
CA GLU A 52 15.19 9.48 6.03
C GLU A 52 16.45 8.88 5.42
N GLY A 53 17.57 9.55 5.67
CA GLY A 53 18.89 9.09 5.28
C GLY A 53 19.32 9.48 3.87
N LYS A 54 20.57 9.17 3.56
CA LYS A 54 21.21 9.47 2.28
C LYS A 54 20.65 8.60 1.15
N ARG A 55 20.30 7.35 1.46
CA ARG A 55 19.73 6.39 0.51
C ARG A 55 19.11 5.18 1.21
N ALA A 56 18.13 4.58 0.55
CA ALA A 56 17.60 3.26 0.84
C ALA A 56 17.79 2.36 -0.39
N GLY A 57 18.04 1.07 -0.14
CA GLY A 57 18.22 0.04 -1.16
C GLY A 57 17.07 -0.95 -1.14
N GLU A 58 17.42 -2.23 -1.22
CA GLU A 58 16.50 -3.37 -1.24
C GLU A 58 15.51 -3.33 -0.08
N GLY A 59 14.25 -3.69 -0.37
CA GLY A 59 13.19 -3.83 0.62
C GLY A 59 12.24 -4.98 0.28
N TYR A 60 11.89 -5.79 1.27
CA TYR A 60 11.07 -6.99 1.10
C TYR A 60 9.96 -7.05 2.15
N PHE A 61 8.77 -7.49 1.74
CA PHE A 61 7.61 -7.58 2.63
C PHE A 61 7.74 -8.74 3.63
N SER A 62 7.17 -8.56 4.82
CA SER A 62 6.82 -9.69 5.69
C SER A 62 5.75 -10.58 5.03
N LYS A 63 5.65 -11.83 5.47
CA LYS A 63 4.68 -12.81 4.92
C LYS A 63 3.22 -12.34 4.99
N ASP A 64 2.86 -11.59 6.02
CA ASP A 64 1.52 -11.02 6.21
C ASP A 64 1.34 -9.65 5.51
N GLY A 65 2.37 -9.11 4.88
CA GLY A 65 2.34 -7.83 4.17
C GLY A 65 2.24 -6.59 5.08
N THR A 66 2.37 -6.74 6.40
CA THR A 66 2.23 -5.62 7.35
C THR A 66 3.51 -4.85 7.57
N GLN A 67 4.66 -5.43 7.22
CA GLN A 67 5.98 -4.83 7.42
C GLN A 67 6.83 -4.89 6.16
N LEU A 68 7.82 -4.01 6.08
CA LEU A 68 8.89 -4.05 5.10
C LEU A 68 10.23 -4.10 5.82
N ILE A 69 11.08 -5.07 5.49
CA ILE A 69 12.49 -5.04 5.90
C ILE A 69 13.34 -4.48 4.78
N PHE A 70 14.26 -3.57 5.09
CA PHE A 70 15.03 -2.89 4.06
C PHE A 70 16.38 -2.38 4.56
N GLN A 71 17.28 -2.09 3.62
CA GLN A 71 18.60 -1.52 3.92
C GLN A 71 18.65 -0.01 3.69
N SER A 72 19.30 0.74 4.58
CA SER A 72 19.44 2.20 4.45
C SER A 72 20.71 2.76 5.08
N GLU A 73 21.31 3.77 4.43
CA GLU A 73 22.31 4.65 5.02
C GLU A 73 21.60 5.88 5.59
N ARG A 74 21.20 5.82 6.87
CA ARG A 74 20.40 6.89 7.49
C ARG A 74 20.91 7.45 8.80
N GLU A 75 21.91 6.82 9.42
CA GLU A 75 22.43 7.27 10.70
C GLU A 75 23.66 8.18 10.50
N GLU A 76 23.68 9.33 11.18
CA GLU A 76 24.74 10.34 11.05
C GLU A 76 26.13 9.79 11.40
N GLY A 77 26.21 8.85 12.35
CA GLY A 77 27.46 8.19 12.78
C GLY A 77 27.79 6.87 12.09
N ASN A 78 27.03 6.45 11.07
CA ASN A 78 27.27 5.20 10.36
C ASN A 78 27.39 5.43 8.84
N PRO A 79 28.57 5.17 8.24
CA PRO A 79 28.77 5.36 6.81
C PRO A 79 28.25 4.19 5.95
N PHE A 80 27.80 3.09 6.55
CA PHE A 80 27.40 1.87 5.86
C PHE A 80 25.90 1.63 5.91
N TYR A 81 25.40 0.85 4.94
CA TYR A 81 24.04 0.32 5.01
C TYR A 81 23.84 -0.46 6.30
N GLN A 82 22.70 -0.20 6.93
CA GLN A 82 22.15 -0.94 8.07
C GLN A 82 20.77 -1.45 7.71
N ILE A 83 20.28 -2.46 8.44
CA ILE A 83 19.00 -3.11 8.17
C ILE A 83 17.94 -2.59 9.14
N TYR A 84 16.75 -2.30 8.59
CA TYR A 84 15.62 -1.74 9.31
C TYR A 84 14.34 -2.50 9.01
N ARG A 85 13.46 -2.61 10.00
CA ARG A 85 12.05 -2.99 9.82
C ARG A 85 11.19 -1.75 9.86
N LEU A 86 10.30 -1.61 8.89
CA LEU A 86 9.26 -0.59 8.81
C LEU A 86 7.91 -1.26 8.99
N ASP A 87 7.12 -0.78 9.93
CA ASP A 87 5.70 -1.10 10.03
C ASP A 87 4.91 -0.25 9.02
N LEU A 88 4.22 -0.89 8.08
CA LEU A 88 3.52 -0.20 6.99
C LEU A 88 2.21 0.45 7.45
N LYS A 89 1.69 0.07 8.62
CA LYS A 89 0.50 0.66 9.22
C LYS A 89 0.86 1.90 10.02
N THR A 90 1.85 1.81 10.91
CA THR A 90 2.20 2.93 11.82
C THR A 90 3.25 3.87 11.23
N GLY A 91 4.07 3.39 10.30
CA GLY A 91 5.25 4.09 9.78
C GLY A 91 6.47 4.01 10.70
N ASP A 92 6.38 3.30 11.84
CA ASP A 92 7.49 3.16 12.78
C ASP A 92 8.61 2.34 12.14
N THR A 93 9.85 2.82 12.29
CA THR A 93 11.05 2.17 11.75
C THR A 93 12.04 1.84 12.87
N GLU A 94 12.52 0.60 12.90
CA GLU A 94 13.50 0.11 13.88
C GLU A 94 14.71 -0.52 13.19
N ARG A 95 15.93 -0.21 13.68
CA ARG A 95 17.15 -0.89 13.23
C ARG A 95 17.24 -2.28 13.85
N VAL A 96 17.46 -3.30 13.02
CA VAL A 96 17.66 -4.70 13.46
C VAL A 96 19.11 -5.16 13.35
N SER A 97 19.91 -4.51 12.51
CA SER A 97 21.36 -4.73 12.46
C SER A 97 22.08 -4.08 13.66
N PRO A 98 23.31 -4.52 13.98
CA PRO A 98 24.01 -4.07 15.19
C PRO A 98 24.43 -2.58 15.19
N GLY A 99 24.49 -1.92 14.02
CA GLY A 99 24.97 -0.54 13.89
C GLY A 99 26.47 -0.41 13.65
N TRP A 100 27.18 -1.51 13.42
CA TRP A 100 28.55 -1.56 12.93
C TRP A 100 28.71 -2.67 11.90
N GLY A 101 29.82 -2.66 11.19
CA GLY A 101 30.01 -3.55 10.04
C GLY A 101 29.10 -3.18 8.87
N LYS A 102 29.38 -3.76 7.71
CA LYS A 102 28.55 -3.62 6.52
C LYS A 102 27.37 -4.59 6.64
N THR A 103 26.23 -4.22 6.07
CA THR A 103 25.07 -5.12 5.98
C THR A 103 24.40 -5.02 4.61
N THR A 104 23.76 -6.10 4.18
CA THR A 104 22.99 -6.14 2.93
C THR A 104 21.95 -7.27 2.95
N CYS A 105 21.01 -7.23 2.00
CA CYS A 105 20.13 -8.34 1.61
C CYS A 105 19.44 -9.01 2.81
N ALA A 106 18.42 -8.34 3.33
CA ALA A 106 17.71 -8.77 4.53
C ALA A 106 16.37 -9.45 4.21
N TRP A 107 15.89 -10.29 5.11
CA TRP A 107 14.62 -11.00 4.97
C TRP A 107 13.95 -11.20 6.33
N ILE A 108 12.61 -11.11 6.40
CA ILE A 108 11.85 -11.48 7.61
C ILE A 108 11.49 -12.95 7.50
N HIS A 109 11.86 -13.75 8.50
CA HIS A 109 11.49 -15.17 8.54
C HIS A 109 9.95 -15.32 8.43
N PRO A 110 9.41 -16.33 7.71
CA PRO A 110 7.97 -16.47 7.46
C PRO A 110 7.06 -16.53 8.69
N ASP A 111 7.60 -16.78 9.89
CA ASP A 111 6.85 -16.71 11.15
C ASP A 111 6.80 -15.31 11.79
N GLY A 112 7.49 -14.34 11.21
CA GLY A 112 7.58 -12.94 11.65
C GLY A 112 8.52 -12.68 12.83
N LYS A 113 9.13 -13.72 13.41
CA LYS A 113 9.87 -13.63 14.69
C LYS A 113 11.36 -13.40 14.54
N LYS A 114 11.93 -13.72 13.38
CA LYS A 114 13.36 -13.60 13.13
C LYS A 114 13.64 -12.85 11.85
N VAL A 115 14.86 -12.36 11.73
CA VAL A 115 15.35 -11.62 10.59
C VAL A 115 16.66 -12.22 10.10
N LEU A 116 16.79 -12.41 8.80
CA LEU A 116 18.04 -12.74 8.11
C LEU A 116 18.66 -11.47 7.54
N PHE A 117 19.98 -11.36 7.54
CA PHE A 117 20.73 -10.41 6.72
C PHE A 117 22.18 -10.85 6.57
N ALA A 118 22.88 -10.38 5.54
CA ALA A 118 24.32 -10.57 5.42
C ALA A 118 25.06 -9.46 6.16
N SER A 119 26.13 -9.79 6.89
CA SER A 119 26.92 -8.79 7.63
C SER A 119 28.38 -9.15 7.81
N THR A 120 29.22 -8.11 7.90
CA THR A 120 30.62 -8.21 8.35
C THR A 120 30.78 -7.91 9.85
N GLN A 121 29.71 -7.97 10.64
CA GLN A 121 29.70 -7.58 12.06
C GLN A 121 30.70 -8.34 12.95
N ASP A 122 31.08 -9.56 12.55
CA ASP A 122 32.00 -10.43 13.28
C ASP A 122 33.47 -10.23 12.83
N ASP A 123 33.73 -9.42 11.79
CA ASP A 123 35.09 -9.03 11.40
C ASP A 123 35.73 -8.24 12.56
N PRO A 124 36.87 -8.69 13.12
CA PRO A 124 37.57 -7.96 14.18
C PRO A 124 37.95 -6.53 13.78
N ALA A 125 38.09 -6.24 12.48
CA ALA A 125 38.38 -4.93 11.94
C ALA A 125 37.12 -4.12 11.58
N ALA A 126 35.90 -4.62 11.76
CA ALA A 126 34.66 -3.96 11.32
C ALA A 126 34.53 -2.51 11.81
N LYS A 127 34.79 -2.28 13.11
CA LYS A 127 34.72 -0.94 13.72
C LYS A 127 35.85 -0.03 13.26
N GLN A 128 37.04 -0.60 13.00
CA GLN A 128 38.17 0.14 12.47
C GLN A 128 37.91 0.58 11.02
N LYS A 129 37.45 -0.34 10.16
CA LYS A 129 37.00 -0.06 8.79
C LYS A 129 35.91 1.02 8.76
N GLN A 130 34.98 1.01 9.72
CA GLN A 130 33.95 2.04 9.85
C GLN A 130 34.54 3.42 10.15
N LYS A 131 35.51 3.50 11.07
CA LYS A 131 36.22 4.74 11.40
C LYS A 131 36.99 5.29 10.20
N GLU A 132 37.72 4.41 9.50
CA GLU A 132 38.48 4.76 8.30
C GLU A 132 37.57 5.29 7.18
N GLU A 133 36.39 4.70 7.00
CA GLU A 133 35.41 5.20 6.02
C GLU A 133 34.86 6.59 6.38
N ILE A 134 34.61 6.85 7.66
CA ILE A 134 34.19 8.18 8.13
C ILE A 134 35.30 9.20 7.83
N GLU A 135 36.54 8.90 8.24
CA GLU A 135 37.71 9.77 8.01
C GLU A 135 37.94 10.01 6.51
N PHE A 136 37.78 8.97 5.68
CA PHE A 136 37.87 9.09 4.22
C PHE A 136 36.80 10.03 3.66
N ARG A 137 35.54 9.89 4.08
CA ARG A 137 34.45 10.78 3.63
C ARG A 137 34.65 12.22 4.09
N GLU A 138 35.13 12.41 5.31
CA GLU A 138 35.46 13.74 5.88
C GLU A 138 36.62 14.42 5.15
N SER A 139 37.55 13.65 4.56
CA SER A 139 38.64 14.20 3.75
C SER A 139 38.17 14.88 2.45
N GLY A 140 36.91 14.68 2.05
CA GLY A 140 36.35 15.20 0.81
C GLY A 140 36.84 14.49 -0.46
N GLN A 141 37.63 13.43 -0.34
CA GLN A 141 38.05 12.61 -1.46
C GLN A 141 36.87 11.83 -2.03
N ALA A 142 36.71 11.86 -3.35
CA ALA A 142 35.71 11.08 -4.06
C ALA A 142 36.32 9.78 -4.58
N ARG A 143 35.68 8.64 -4.30
CA ARG A 143 35.94 7.37 -5.00
C ARG A 143 34.75 7.02 -5.88
N LYS A 144 35.00 6.42 -7.04
CA LYS A 144 33.94 5.83 -7.85
C LYS A 144 33.30 4.70 -7.03
N TYR A 145 31.98 4.72 -6.92
CA TYR A 145 31.25 3.69 -6.19
C TYR A 145 31.48 2.32 -6.84
N SER A 146 31.86 1.34 -6.02
CA SER A 146 31.86 -0.08 -6.37
C SER A 146 31.26 -0.81 -5.17
N TRP A 147 30.38 -1.78 -5.44
CA TRP A 147 29.97 -2.70 -4.38
C TRP A 147 31.19 -3.50 -3.92
N ASP A 148 31.30 -3.66 -2.61
CA ASP A 148 32.43 -4.28 -1.97
C ASP A 148 32.07 -5.73 -1.62
N TYR A 149 32.70 -6.68 -2.32
CA TYR A 149 32.52 -8.12 -2.09
C TYR A 149 33.46 -8.57 -0.97
N ASP A 150 33.33 -7.91 0.18
CA ASP A 150 34.16 -8.11 1.38
C ASP A 150 34.11 -9.60 1.78
N ASP A 151 35.28 -10.24 1.94
CA ASP A 151 35.41 -11.68 2.18
C ASP A 151 35.08 -12.10 3.63
N GLN A 152 34.55 -11.16 4.41
CA GLN A 152 34.06 -11.32 5.78
C GLN A 152 32.54 -11.27 5.88
N PHE A 153 31.81 -11.23 4.75
CA PHE A 153 30.35 -11.27 4.78
C PHE A 153 29.87 -12.67 5.16
N GLU A 154 29.07 -12.74 6.22
CA GLU A 154 28.40 -13.95 6.68
C GLU A 154 26.89 -13.72 6.73
N ILE A 155 26.11 -14.80 6.61
CA ILE A 155 24.65 -14.78 6.80
C ILE A 155 24.35 -14.85 8.30
N ILE A 156 23.67 -13.81 8.80
CA ILE A 156 23.31 -13.64 10.20
C ILE A 156 21.80 -13.75 10.36
N GLU A 157 21.39 -14.50 11.38
CA GLU A 157 20.01 -14.51 11.88
C GLU A 157 19.93 -13.68 13.18
N TYR A 158 18.96 -12.79 13.26
CA TYR A 158 18.66 -11.97 14.43
C TYR A 158 17.28 -12.31 14.99
N ASP A 159 17.22 -12.54 16.30
CA ASP A 159 15.99 -12.70 17.08
C ASP A 159 15.75 -11.38 17.84
N PRO A 160 14.78 -10.54 17.42
CA PRO A 160 14.48 -9.25 18.06
C PRO A 160 13.97 -9.38 19.49
N ASP A 161 13.25 -10.47 19.81
CA ASP A 161 12.69 -10.69 21.15
C ASP A 161 13.82 -11.00 22.15
N LYS A 162 14.80 -11.80 21.73
CA LYS A 162 15.96 -12.16 22.56
C LYS A 162 17.13 -11.18 22.44
N LYS A 163 17.13 -10.32 21.41
CA LYS A 163 18.25 -9.43 21.04
C LYS A 163 19.55 -10.19 20.83
N THR A 164 19.48 -11.35 20.17
CA THR A 164 20.63 -12.22 19.93
C THR A 164 20.87 -12.40 18.43
N TYR A 165 22.13 -12.39 18.04
CA TYR A 165 22.60 -12.70 16.69
C TYR A 165 23.17 -14.12 16.66
N ALA A 166 22.85 -14.86 15.61
CA ALA A 166 23.41 -16.17 15.30
C ALA A 166 24.07 -16.11 13.93
N ASN A 167 25.35 -16.49 13.85
CA ASN A 167 26.08 -16.56 12.60
C ASN A 167 25.88 -17.95 11.96
N LEU A 168 25.22 -17.98 10.79
CA LEU A 168 24.80 -19.20 10.09
C LEU A 168 25.85 -19.71 9.10
N THR A 169 26.69 -18.83 8.56
CA THR A 169 27.82 -19.20 7.71
C THR A 169 29.12 -18.91 8.44
N LYS A 170 30.15 -19.74 8.26
CA LYS A 170 31.43 -19.58 8.96
C LYS A 170 32.56 -19.85 7.98
N THR A 171 32.45 -19.21 6.82
CA THR A 171 33.23 -19.52 5.64
C THR A 171 33.77 -18.23 5.07
N LYS A 172 35.09 -18.22 4.80
CA LYS A 172 35.71 -17.09 4.15
C LYS A 172 35.12 -16.90 2.75
N GLY A 173 34.65 -15.69 2.47
CA GLY A 173 33.99 -15.33 1.23
C GLY A 173 32.91 -14.28 1.43
N TYR A 174 32.19 -14.00 0.35
CA TYR A 174 31.03 -13.12 0.34
C TYR A 174 29.77 -13.99 0.42
N ASP A 175 29.31 -14.32 1.63
CA ASP A 175 28.03 -14.99 1.83
C ASP A 175 26.93 -13.94 2.02
N ALA A 176 26.13 -13.73 0.98
CA ALA A 176 25.08 -12.71 0.98
C ALA A 176 23.92 -13.04 0.04
N GLU A 177 23.05 -12.06 -0.21
CA GLU A 177 21.90 -12.19 -1.12
C GLU A 177 20.97 -13.36 -0.69
N GLY A 178 20.79 -13.52 0.62
CA GLY A 178 20.05 -14.62 1.23
C GLY A 178 18.54 -14.39 1.32
N ALA A 179 17.74 -15.40 1.03
CA ALA A 179 16.29 -15.40 1.18
C ALA A 179 15.78 -16.69 1.83
N TYR A 180 14.79 -16.59 2.73
CA TYR A 180 14.11 -17.76 3.30
C TYR A 180 13.13 -18.38 2.30
N SER A 181 12.97 -19.70 2.36
CA SER A 181 11.85 -20.39 1.71
C SER A 181 10.51 -19.96 2.34
N PRO A 182 9.37 -20.03 1.62
CA PRO A 182 8.06 -19.61 2.15
C PRO A 182 7.59 -20.37 3.40
N ASP A 183 8.12 -21.59 3.61
CA ASP A 183 7.89 -22.42 4.79
C ASP A 183 8.94 -22.21 5.91
N GLY A 184 9.95 -21.38 5.66
CA GLY A 184 10.99 -20.98 6.61
C GLY A 184 12.09 -22.02 6.84
N LYS A 185 12.07 -23.16 6.16
CA LYS A 185 13.00 -24.28 6.43
C LYS A 185 14.35 -24.19 5.75
N HIS A 186 14.44 -23.45 4.65
CA HIS A 186 15.67 -23.34 3.88
C HIS A 186 16.03 -21.89 3.63
N ILE A 187 17.32 -21.65 3.38
CA ILE A 187 17.86 -20.38 2.92
C ILE A 187 18.59 -20.63 1.60
N VAL A 188 18.23 -19.88 0.57
CA VAL A 188 19.02 -19.78 -0.67
C VAL A 188 19.83 -18.51 -0.60
N PHE A 189 21.11 -18.56 -0.99
CA PHE A 189 22.03 -17.42 -0.92
C PHE A 189 23.11 -17.51 -2.00
N ALA A 190 23.83 -16.42 -2.23
CA ALA A 190 24.93 -16.35 -3.19
C ALA A 190 26.29 -16.35 -2.44
N SER A 191 27.28 -17.05 -2.97
CA SER A 191 28.61 -17.14 -2.37
C SER A 191 29.74 -17.38 -3.36
N ASN A 192 30.88 -16.74 -3.12
CA ASN A 192 32.15 -17.02 -3.79
C ASN A 192 33.10 -17.89 -2.94
N ARG A 193 32.61 -18.55 -1.88
CA ARG A 193 33.41 -19.36 -0.93
C ARG A 193 34.37 -20.35 -1.58
N GLN A 194 34.00 -20.94 -2.73
CA GLN A 194 34.83 -21.91 -3.43
C GLN A 194 36.18 -21.31 -3.87
N ALA A 195 36.23 -20.01 -4.15
CA ALA A 195 37.46 -19.32 -4.54
C ALA A 195 38.51 -19.27 -3.41
N HIS A 196 38.10 -19.58 -2.18
CA HIS A 196 38.96 -19.64 -1.00
C HIS A 196 39.31 -21.09 -0.59
N GLU A 197 38.75 -22.09 -1.27
CA GLU A 197 38.98 -23.50 -0.97
C GLU A 197 40.20 -24.07 -1.75
N PRO A 198 40.89 -25.07 -1.19
CA PRO A 198 41.94 -25.78 -1.93
C PRO A 198 41.41 -26.43 -3.20
N GLY A 199 42.13 -26.26 -4.32
CA GLY A 199 41.76 -26.88 -5.61
C GLY A 199 40.93 -25.98 -6.53
N PHE A 200 40.69 -24.72 -6.18
CA PHE A 200 40.11 -23.74 -7.10
C PHE A 200 41.00 -23.57 -8.35
N PRO A 201 40.47 -23.67 -9.58
CA PRO A 201 41.28 -23.67 -10.79
C PRO A 201 42.15 -22.42 -10.93
N GLU A 202 43.40 -22.57 -11.38
CA GLU A 202 44.37 -21.47 -11.42
C GLU A 202 43.93 -20.31 -12.34
N GLU A 203 43.32 -20.64 -13.48
CA GLU A 203 42.79 -19.64 -14.41
C GLU A 203 41.61 -18.86 -13.81
N ASP A 204 40.76 -19.52 -13.04
CA ASP A 204 39.63 -18.89 -12.34
C ASP A 204 40.12 -18.07 -11.15
N ALA A 205 41.19 -18.50 -10.47
CA ALA A 205 41.86 -17.74 -9.42
C ALA A 205 42.48 -16.44 -9.96
N LYS A 206 42.96 -16.43 -11.21
CA LYS A 206 43.42 -15.20 -11.88
C LYS A 206 42.25 -14.27 -12.16
N ALA A 207 41.12 -14.79 -12.65
CA ALA A 207 39.91 -14.01 -12.88
C ALA A 207 39.33 -13.43 -11.58
N PHE A 208 39.27 -14.21 -10.50
CA PHE A 208 38.79 -13.79 -9.19
C PHE A 208 39.61 -12.62 -8.59
N LYS A 209 40.93 -12.60 -8.82
CA LYS A 209 41.79 -11.47 -8.41
C LYS A 209 41.47 -10.17 -9.15
N LEU A 210 40.90 -10.25 -10.35
CA LEU A 210 40.51 -9.09 -11.16
C LEU A 210 39.06 -8.68 -10.89
N ASP A 211 38.16 -9.64 -10.68
CA ASP A 211 36.76 -9.43 -10.36
C ASP A 211 36.29 -10.45 -9.31
N GLN A 212 36.03 -9.98 -8.09
CA GLN A 212 35.60 -10.81 -6.97
C GLN A 212 34.22 -11.45 -7.16
N LYS A 213 33.46 -10.98 -8.16
CA LYS A 213 32.14 -11.52 -8.53
C LYS A 213 32.25 -12.80 -9.33
N PHE A 214 33.35 -12.97 -10.06
CA PHE A 214 33.49 -14.01 -11.08
C PHE A 214 33.10 -15.42 -10.61
N PRO A 215 33.44 -15.88 -9.38
CA PRO A 215 33.10 -17.21 -8.91
C PRO A 215 31.86 -17.26 -8.01
N MET A 216 30.96 -16.27 -8.10
CA MET A 216 29.72 -16.28 -7.33
C MET A 216 28.76 -17.35 -7.85
N GLU A 217 28.28 -18.17 -6.91
CA GLU A 217 27.39 -19.30 -7.16
C GLU A 217 26.26 -19.32 -6.13
N LEU A 218 25.16 -19.99 -6.47
CA LEU A 218 24.03 -20.15 -5.57
C LEU A 218 24.19 -21.39 -4.69
N TYR A 219 23.81 -21.24 -3.42
CA TYR A 219 23.82 -22.28 -2.42
C TYR A 219 22.47 -22.35 -1.71
N LEU A 220 22.10 -23.55 -1.29
CA LEU A 220 20.95 -23.83 -0.43
C LEU A 220 21.46 -24.41 0.88
N MET A 221 20.87 -24.01 2.00
CA MET A 221 21.12 -24.59 3.31
C MET A 221 19.82 -24.71 4.10
N ASP A 222 19.84 -25.50 5.16
CA ASP A 222 18.76 -25.50 6.15
C ASP A 222 18.77 -24.17 6.92
N SER A 223 17.62 -23.78 7.47
CA SER A 223 17.44 -22.50 8.17
C SER A 223 18.36 -22.32 9.39
N ASP A 224 18.95 -23.41 9.90
CA ASP A 224 19.92 -23.40 11.00
C ASP A 224 21.40 -23.30 10.54
N GLY A 225 21.65 -23.20 9.23
CA GLY A 225 22.97 -23.11 8.62
C GLY A 225 23.60 -24.46 8.25
N SER A 226 22.93 -25.58 8.53
CA SER A 226 23.43 -26.91 8.17
C SER A 226 23.09 -27.33 6.73
N ASN A 227 23.65 -28.46 6.29
CA ASN A 227 23.35 -29.09 4.99
C ASN A 227 23.56 -28.19 3.76
N VAL A 228 24.58 -27.35 3.78
CA VAL A 228 24.93 -26.46 2.67
C VAL A 228 25.21 -27.25 1.39
N LYS A 229 24.52 -26.89 0.31
CA LYS A 229 24.59 -27.49 -1.02
C LYS A 229 24.71 -26.41 -2.10
N ARG A 230 25.70 -26.52 -2.97
CA ARG A 230 25.80 -25.68 -4.19
C ARG A 230 24.73 -26.10 -5.22
N LEU A 231 24.08 -25.12 -5.85
CA LEU A 231 23.02 -25.33 -6.84
C LEU A 231 23.47 -25.07 -8.27
N THR A 232 24.32 -24.07 -8.49
CA THR A 232 24.75 -23.63 -9.82
C THR A 232 26.22 -23.96 -10.08
N HIS A 233 26.58 -24.15 -11.35
CA HIS A 233 27.91 -24.61 -11.78
C HIS A 233 28.33 -24.02 -13.14
N ALA A 234 27.58 -23.07 -13.66
CA ALA A 234 27.73 -22.61 -15.04
C ALA A 234 28.77 -21.50 -15.14
N ASP A 235 29.34 -21.33 -16.34
CA ASP A 235 30.22 -20.21 -16.63
C ASP A 235 29.46 -18.87 -16.49
N GLY A 236 30.04 -17.93 -15.76
CA GLY A 236 29.42 -16.65 -15.43
C GLY A 236 29.43 -16.42 -13.93
N TYR A 237 28.59 -15.49 -13.45
CA TYR A 237 28.38 -15.33 -12.02
C TYR A 237 26.90 -15.20 -11.68
N ASP A 238 26.48 -15.96 -10.67
CA ASP A 238 25.08 -16.09 -10.25
C ASP A 238 24.83 -15.34 -8.95
N GLY A 239 23.68 -14.64 -8.86
CA GLY A 239 23.31 -13.92 -7.65
C GLY A 239 21.84 -13.52 -7.59
N GLY A 240 21.42 -13.04 -6.42
CA GLY A 240 20.08 -12.55 -6.12
C GLY A 240 19.02 -13.64 -6.24
N PRO A 241 19.20 -14.79 -5.57
CA PRO A 241 18.23 -15.86 -5.62
C PRO A 241 16.99 -15.54 -4.76
N PHE A 242 15.81 -15.84 -5.28
CA PHE A 242 14.55 -15.79 -4.53
C PHE A 242 13.71 -17.03 -4.79
N PHE A 243 12.98 -17.48 -3.78
CA PHE A 243 11.99 -18.55 -3.92
C PHE A 243 10.70 -18.03 -4.55
N SER A 244 10.00 -18.89 -5.31
CA SER A 244 8.59 -18.68 -5.64
C SER A 244 7.72 -18.77 -4.38
N ALA A 245 6.55 -18.12 -4.39
CA ALA A 245 5.64 -18.09 -3.23
C ALA A 245 5.16 -19.49 -2.78
N ASP A 246 5.10 -20.45 -3.71
CA ASP A 246 4.76 -21.85 -3.43
C ASP A 246 5.96 -22.71 -2.99
N GLY A 247 7.17 -22.12 -2.96
CA GLY A 247 8.40 -22.77 -2.54
C GLY A 247 8.91 -23.85 -3.51
N LYS A 248 8.45 -23.89 -4.76
CA LYS A 248 8.85 -24.94 -5.73
C LYS A 248 9.99 -24.53 -6.66
N LYS A 249 10.18 -23.23 -6.88
CA LYS A 249 11.20 -22.70 -7.80
C LYS A 249 12.09 -21.66 -7.12
N ILE A 250 13.25 -21.46 -7.72
CA ILE A 250 14.18 -20.36 -7.43
C ILE A 250 14.34 -19.54 -8.72
N CYS A 251 14.35 -18.22 -8.63
CA CYS A 251 14.79 -17.31 -9.70
C CYS A 251 16.04 -16.56 -9.30
N TRP A 252 16.90 -16.21 -10.26
CA TRP A 252 18.12 -15.43 -10.01
C TRP A 252 18.60 -14.73 -11.29
N ARG A 253 19.62 -13.89 -11.17
CA ARG A 253 20.35 -13.31 -12.31
C ARG A 253 21.66 -14.07 -12.57
N ARG A 254 21.93 -14.37 -13.83
CA ARG A 254 23.25 -14.86 -14.28
C ARG A 254 23.91 -13.83 -15.17
N PHE A 255 25.15 -13.49 -14.84
CA PHE A 255 25.98 -12.68 -15.70
C PHE A 255 26.82 -13.50 -16.67
N ASP A 256 27.13 -12.91 -17.82
CA ASP A 256 28.17 -13.46 -18.69
C ASP A 256 29.56 -13.39 -18.03
N ARG A 257 30.51 -14.14 -18.60
CA ARG A 257 31.90 -14.19 -18.12
C ARG A 257 32.60 -12.82 -18.08
N LYS A 258 32.15 -11.84 -18.86
CA LYS A 258 32.74 -10.49 -18.91
C LYS A 258 32.08 -9.54 -17.92
N GLY A 259 30.98 -9.95 -17.28
CA GLY A 259 30.14 -9.12 -16.42
C GLY A 259 29.44 -7.98 -17.14
N LEU A 260 29.24 -8.08 -18.45
CA LEU A 260 28.64 -7.00 -19.26
C LEU A 260 27.13 -7.13 -19.41
N THR A 261 26.63 -8.36 -19.50
CA THR A 261 25.21 -8.66 -19.65
C THR A 261 24.78 -9.63 -18.57
N ALA A 262 23.48 -9.59 -18.22
CA ALA A 262 22.88 -10.49 -17.27
C ALA A 262 21.48 -10.89 -17.70
N GLU A 263 21.12 -12.13 -17.47
CA GLU A 263 19.80 -12.68 -17.82
C GLU A 263 19.16 -13.35 -16.61
N ILE A 264 17.82 -13.41 -16.61
CA ILE A 264 17.04 -14.02 -15.54
C ILE A 264 16.91 -15.51 -15.80
N HIS A 265 17.18 -16.31 -14.78
CA HIS A 265 17.09 -17.77 -14.82
C HIS A 265 16.13 -18.28 -13.74
N THR A 266 15.62 -19.49 -13.93
CA THR A 266 14.83 -20.23 -12.95
C THR A 266 15.23 -21.69 -12.88
N MET A 267 15.00 -22.34 -11.73
CA MET A 267 15.22 -23.76 -11.50
C MET A 267 14.28 -24.27 -10.43
N LYS A 268 14.20 -25.59 -10.24
CA LYS A 268 13.57 -26.20 -9.06
C LYS A 268 14.47 -26.01 -7.84
N VAL A 269 13.88 -26.04 -6.63
CA VAL A 269 14.64 -25.87 -5.37
C VAL A 269 15.77 -26.89 -5.19
N ASP A 270 15.65 -28.09 -5.77
CA ASP A 270 16.72 -29.10 -5.72
C ASP A 270 17.93 -28.81 -6.62
N GLY A 271 17.89 -27.73 -7.42
CA GLY A 271 18.92 -27.33 -8.38
C GLY A 271 18.70 -27.87 -9.80
N THR A 272 17.64 -28.65 -10.04
CA THR A 272 17.37 -29.25 -11.36
C THR A 272 16.44 -28.40 -12.21
N GLY A 273 16.44 -28.66 -13.53
CA GLY A 273 15.51 -28.03 -14.46
C GLY A 273 15.77 -26.53 -14.66
N GLU A 274 17.04 -26.15 -14.71
CA GLU A 274 17.44 -24.78 -15.03
C GLU A 274 16.87 -24.33 -16.39
N LYS A 275 16.35 -23.10 -16.43
CA LYS A 275 15.82 -22.43 -17.61
C LYS A 275 16.14 -20.94 -17.57
N GLN A 276 16.74 -20.43 -18.64
CA GLN A 276 16.88 -18.99 -18.89
C GLN A 276 15.54 -18.42 -19.37
N LEU A 277 15.10 -17.30 -18.80
CA LEU A 277 13.82 -16.64 -19.11
C LEU A 277 13.97 -15.40 -20.00
N THR A 278 15.10 -14.69 -19.92
CA THR A 278 15.31 -13.46 -20.69
C THR A 278 16.49 -13.60 -21.66
N HIS A 279 16.39 -12.90 -22.79
CA HIS A 279 17.39 -12.88 -23.85
C HIS A 279 17.57 -11.45 -24.39
N LEU A 280 17.77 -10.49 -23.49
CA LEU A 280 17.78 -9.07 -23.83
C LEU A 280 19.14 -8.57 -24.35
N GLY A 281 20.23 -9.27 -24.06
CA GLY A 281 21.59 -8.78 -24.37
C GLY A 281 21.93 -7.49 -23.62
N ALA A 282 21.23 -7.25 -22.50
CA ALA A 282 21.38 -6.14 -21.60
C ALA A 282 21.60 -6.70 -20.18
N MET A 283 21.73 -5.82 -19.18
CA MET A 283 21.77 -6.26 -17.79
C MET A 283 20.34 -6.42 -17.28
N SER A 284 19.91 -7.66 -17.02
CA SER A 284 18.68 -8.01 -16.32
C SER A 284 19.00 -8.38 -14.87
N TRP A 285 18.40 -7.69 -13.92
CA TRP A 285 18.81 -7.73 -12.51
C TRP A 285 17.59 -7.76 -11.56
N ALA A 286 17.81 -8.27 -10.34
CA ALA A 286 16.85 -8.33 -9.24
C ALA A 286 15.48 -8.90 -9.65
N PRO A 287 15.42 -10.16 -10.13
CA PRO A 287 14.14 -10.78 -10.46
C PRO A 287 13.35 -11.08 -9.18
N PHE A 288 12.04 -10.98 -9.26
CA PHE A 288 11.13 -11.34 -8.18
C PHE A 288 9.85 -11.96 -8.73
N PHE A 289 9.39 -13.07 -8.14
CA PHE A 289 8.14 -13.71 -8.57
C PHE A 289 6.92 -12.89 -8.13
N HIS A 290 5.93 -12.79 -9.02
CA HIS A 290 4.58 -12.47 -8.56
C HIS A 290 4.04 -13.62 -7.69
N PRO A 291 3.24 -13.38 -6.63
CA PRO A 291 2.75 -14.44 -5.74
C PRO A 291 1.97 -15.57 -6.42
N THR A 292 1.42 -15.30 -7.60
CA THR A 292 0.72 -16.32 -8.41
C THR A 292 1.68 -17.32 -9.05
N GLY A 293 2.95 -16.96 -9.23
CA GLY A 293 3.97 -17.77 -9.90
C GLY A 293 3.91 -17.76 -11.43
N ASP A 294 2.99 -17.00 -12.03
CA ASP A 294 2.76 -16.99 -13.48
C ASP A 294 3.73 -16.09 -14.25
N TYR A 295 4.35 -15.13 -13.57
CA TYR A 295 5.33 -14.21 -14.15
C TYR A 295 6.28 -13.65 -13.08
N LEU A 296 7.34 -13.01 -13.54
CA LEU A 296 8.35 -12.34 -12.73
C LEU A 296 8.46 -10.87 -13.13
N ILE A 297 8.90 -10.05 -12.19
CA ILE A 297 9.36 -8.67 -12.44
C ILE A 297 10.87 -8.60 -12.26
N PHE A 298 11.57 -7.77 -13.02
CA PHE A 298 13.01 -7.56 -12.94
C PHE A 298 13.38 -6.15 -13.42
N ALA A 299 14.59 -5.69 -13.13
CA ALA A 299 15.11 -4.41 -13.61
C ALA A 299 16.05 -4.63 -14.81
N THR A 300 16.04 -3.74 -15.80
CA THR A 300 17.01 -3.80 -16.90
C THR A 300 17.47 -2.45 -17.41
N ASN A 301 18.73 -2.40 -17.86
CA ASN A 301 19.34 -1.23 -18.49
C ASN A 301 19.20 -1.19 -20.02
N LYS A 302 18.19 -1.90 -20.57
CA LYS A 302 17.90 -1.97 -22.01
C LYS A 302 17.82 -0.61 -22.71
N HIS A 303 17.53 0.46 -21.97
CA HIS A 303 17.37 1.84 -22.48
C HIS A 303 18.58 2.75 -22.25
N GLY A 304 19.68 2.22 -21.73
CA GLY A 304 20.93 2.95 -21.53
C GLY A 304 21.64 2.54 -20.23
N PHE A 305 22.96 2.66 -20.20
CA PHE A 305 23.78 2.19 -19.07
C PHE A 305 23.37 2.78 -17.71
N ASP A 306 22.95 4.04 -17.68
CA ASP A 306 22.51 4.74 -16.46
C ASP A 306 20.98 4.75 -16.29
N ASN A 307 20.22 4.08 -17.18
CA ASN A 307 18.76 4.02 -17.13
C ASN A 307 18.25 2.60 -16.85
N PHE A 308 17.90 2.32 -15.60
CA PHE A 308 17.29 1.05 -15.18
C PHE A 308 15.79 1.19 -15.03
N GLU A 309 15.07 0.27 -15.66
CA GLU A 309 13.61 0.25 -15.67
C GLU A 309 13.10 -1.14 -15.30
N LEU A 310 11.92 -1.20 -14.68
CA LEU A 310 11.26 -2.46 -14.35
C LEU A 310 10.58 -3.07 -15.58
N TYR A 311 10.65 -4.39 -15.68
CA TYR A 311 10.11 -5.22 -16.76
C TYR A 311 9.45 -6.48 -16.19
N LEU A 312 8.46 -7.00 -16.89
CA LEU A 312 7.85 -8.29 -16.63
C LEU A 312 8.33 -9.32 -17.65
N VAL A 313 8.41 -10.58 -17.24
CA VAL A 313 8.55 -11.74 -18.12
C VAL A 313 7.66 -12.86 -17.60
N ASP A 314 7.01 -13.59 -18.50
CA ASP A 314 6.21 -14.75 -18.09
C ASP A 314 7.10 -15.83 -17.45
N ALA A 315 6.54 -16.64 -16.55
CA ALA A 315 7.31 -17.66 -15.84
C ALA A 315 7.75 -18.83 -16.74
N ALA A 316 7.23 -18.90 -17.98
CA ALA A 316 7.75 -19.80 -18.99
C ALA A 316 8.87 -19.14 -19.83
N GLY A 317 9.05 -17.81 -19.81
CA GLY A 317 10.05 -17.11 -20.63
C GLY A 317 9.79 -17.26 -22.12
N GLU A 318 8.52 -17.42 -22.52
CA GLU A 318 8.10 -17.63 -23.91
C GLU A 318 7.58 -16.36 -24.57
N LYS A 319 7.34 -15.31 -23.79
CA LYS A 319 6.79 -14.03 -24.23
C LYS A 319 7.84 -12.93 -24.16
N GLU A 320 7.68 -11.93 -25.01
CA GLU A 320 8.52 -10.75 -24.97
C GLU A 320 8.34 -10.00 -23.65
N PRO A 321 9.43 -9.57 -22.98
CA PRO A 321 9.32 -8.81 -21.75
C PRO A 321 8.59 -7.48 -21.92
N VAL A 322 7.69 -7.18 -20.97
CA VAL A 322 6.84 -5.99 -20.96
C VAL A 322 7.45 -4.92 -20.05
N ARG A 323 7.60 -3.69 -20.54
CA ARG A 323 8.10 -2.57 -19.71
C ARG A 323 7.06 -2.14 -18.69
N VAL A 324 7.49 -1.85 -17.47
CA VAL A 324 6.66 -1.40 -16.34
C VAL A 324 6.89 0.07 -16.03
N THR A 325 8.13 0.47 -15.77
CA THR A 325 8.47 1.87 -15.46
C THR A 325 9.06 2.58 -16.68
N HIS A 326 8.81 3.88 -16.75
CA HIS A 326 9.23 4.74 -17.86
C HIS A 326 10.02 5.97 -17.40
N THR A 327 10.44 6.00 -16.14
CA THR A 327 11.04 7.18 -15.53
C THR A 327 12.56 7.12 -15.64
N MET A 328 13.13 8.07 -16.39
CA MET A 328 14.59 8.22 -16.53
C MET A 328 15.31 8.21 -15.18
N GLY A 329 16.26 7.29 -15.03
CA GLY A 329 17.11 7.15 -13.85
C GLY A 329 17.23 5.69 -13.43
N PHE A 330 17.03 5.44 -12.14
CA PHE A 330 17.10 4.10 -11.59
C PHE A 330 15.75 3.73 -11.02
N ASP A 331 15.13 2.69 -11.58
CA ASP A 331 14.07 1.90 -10.98
C ASP A 331 14.53 0.44 -10.92
N GLY A 332 14.58 -0.12 -9.71
CA GLY A 332 15.08 -1.47 -9.52
C GLY A 332 14.72 -2.06 -8.17
N LEU A 333 15.21 -3.27 -7.90
CA LEU A 333 14.96 -4.01 -6.67
C LEU A 333 13.45 -4.18 -6.37
N PRO A 334 12.65 -4.65 -7.35
CA PRO A 334 11.21 -4.79 -7.19
C PRO A 334 10.83 -5.93 -6.22
N CYS A 335 9.78 -5.74 -5.45
CA CYS A 335 9.20 -6.76 -4.58
C CYS A 335 7.67 -6.62 -4.56
N PHE A 336 6.95 -7.69 -4.88
CA PHE A 336 5.49 -7.73 -4.76
C PHE A 336 5.07 -7.96 -3.31
N SER A 337 3.95 -7.35 -2.89
CA SER A 337 3.30 -7.71 -1.63
C SER A 337 2.79 -9.16 -1.69
N PRO A 338 2.66 -9.86 -0.54
CA PRO A 338 2.24 -11.26 -0.52
C PRO A 338 0.86 -11.52 -1.15
N ASP A 339 -0.03 -10.52 -1.14
CA ASP A 339 -1.35 -10.58 -1.76
C ASP A 339 -1.36 -10.24 -3.26
N GLY A 340 -0.21 -9.84 -3.83
CA GLY A 340 -0.05 -9.46 -5.23
C GLY A 340 -0.66 -8.10 -5.60
N LYS A 341 -1.12 -7.31 -4.62
CA LYS A 341 -1.83 -6.04 -4.89
C LYS A 341 -0.94 -4.81 -4.87
N LYS A 342 0.31 -4.93 -4.43
CA LYS A 342 1.25 -3.80 -4.33
C LYS A 342 2.63 -4.18 -4.85
N LEU A 343 3.34 -3.17 -5.33
CA LEU A 343 4.75 -3.26 -5.70
C LEU A 343 5.55 -2.26 -4.88
N ALA A 344 6.59 -2.76 -4.20
CA ALA A 344 7.66 -1.92 -3.67
C ALA A 344 8.86 -1.97 -4.61
N TRP A 345 9.55 -0.84 -4.81
CA TRP A 345 10.79 -0.79 -5.57
C TRP A 345 11.67 0.38 -5.13
N THR A 346 12.97 0.28 -5.39
CA THR A 346 13.90 1.38 -5.17
C THR A 346 13.95 2.29 -6.39
N SER A 347 13.80 3.59 -6.18
CA SER A 347 13.90 4.58 -7.24
C SER A 347 14.70 5.81 -6.87
N ASN A 348 15.39 6.40 -7.84
CA ASN A 348 16.00 7.73 -7.72
C ASN A 348 15.15 8.86 -8.33
N ARG A 349 13.85 8.60 -8.58
CA ARG A 349 12.86 9.61 -9.04
C ARG A 349 12.57 10.73 -8.04
N THR A 350 13.31 10.80 -6.93
CA THR A 350 13.24 11.86 -5.93
C THR A 350 13.81 13.18 -6.47
N ALA A 351 13.39 14.32 -5.91
CA ALA A 351 13.92 15.63 -6.27
C ALA A 351 15.45 15.74 -6.03
N SER A 352 15.97 15.05 -5.01
CA SER A 352 17.40 15.00 -4.69
C SER A 352 18.20 13.95 -5.48
N LYS A 353 17.54 13.16 -6.35
CA LYS A 353 18.14 12.01 -7.06
C LYS A 353 18.75 10.94 -6.14
N GLN A 354 18.37 10.94 -4.87
CA GLN A 354 18.74 9.89 -3.92
C GLN A 354 17.82 8.68 -4.10
N SER A 355 18.40 7.48 -4.09
CA SER A 355 17.66 6.23 -4.11
C SER A 355 16.84 6.07 -2.83
N GLN A 356 15.53 5.90 -2.99
CA GLN A 356 14.58 5.68 -1.90
C GLN A 356 13.58 4.60 -2.32
N ILE A 357 12.89 3.99 -1.36
CA ILE A 357 11.87 2.98 -1.63
C ILE A 357 10.54 3.67 -1.92
N PHE A 358 9.85 3.18 -2.94
CA PHE A 358 8.51 3.57 -3.36
C PHE A 358 7.56 2.38 -3.19
N LEU A 359 6.28 2.70 -3.04
CA LEU A 359 5.19 1.74 -2.96
C LEU A 359 4.06 2.21 -3.87
N ALA A 360 3.51 1.31 -4.68
CA ALA A 360 2.35 1.55 -5.54
C ALA A 360 1.35 0.41 -5.44
N ASP A 361 0.11 0.68 -5.81
CA ASP A 361 -0.87 -0.35 -6.11
C ASP A 361 -0.51 -1.01 -7.46
N TRP A 362 -0.61 -2.33 -7.52
CA TRP A 362 -0.22 -3.15 -8.66
C TRP A 362 -1.44 -3.69 -9.40
N ASN A 363 -1.45 -3.55 -10.73
CA ASN A 363 -2.50 -4.07 -11.59
C ASN A 363 -2.12 -5.43 -12.23
N ASP A 364 -2.35 -6.53 -11.50
CA ASP A 364 -2.10 -7.91 -11.96
C ASP A 364 -2.89 -8.24 -13.25
N ALA A 365 -4.13 -7.79 -13.37
CA ALA A 365 -4.95 -8.03 -14.54
C ALA A 365 -4.32 -7.46 -15.81
N ALA A 366 -3.90 -6.19 -15.77
CA ALA A 366 -3.23 -5.53 -16.89
C ALA A 366 -1.87 -6.19 -17.19
N ALA A 367 -1.12 -6.58 -16.15
CA ALA A 367 0.15 -7.30 -16.32
C ALA A 367 -0.04 -8.61 -17.11
N ARG A 368 -1.05 -9.41 -16.74
CA ARG A 368 -1.40 -10.67 -17.41
C ARG A 368 -1.87 -10.47 -18.84
N GLU A 369 -2.67 -9.44 -19.09
CA GLU A 369 -3.11 -9.09 -20.43
C GLU A 369 -1.91 -8.74 -21.32
N LEU A 370 -1.02 -7.87 -20.85
CA LEU A 370 0.18 -7.46 -21.60
C LEU A 370 1.15 -8.62 -21.85
N LEU A 371 1.25 -9.56 -20.92
CA LEU A 371 2.04 -10.80 -21.10
C LEU A 371 1.31 -11.87 -21.93
N GLY A 372 0.04 -11.67 -22.27
CA GLY A 372 -0.77 -12.66 -22.98
C GLY A 372 -0.99 -13.96 -22.20
N LEU A 373 -1.12 -13.87 -20.86
CA LEU A 373 -1.30 -15.00 -19.93
C LEU A 373 -2.76 -15.40 -19.73
N ASN A 374 -3.66 -14.93 -20.60
CA ASN A 374 -5.09 -15.21 -20.49
C ASN A 374 -5.40 -16.67 -20.87
N HIS A 375 -5.46 -17.57 -19.88
CA HIS A 375 -6.35 -18.74 -19.89
C HIS A 375 -6.71 -19.27 -18.49
N SER A 376 -8.03 -19.41 -18.29
CA SER A 376 -8.75 -20.24 -17.30
C SER A 376 -8.85 -19.73 -15.85
N ALA A 377 -9.81 -18.83 -15.60
CA ALA A 377 -10.40 -18.66 -14.26
C ALA A 377 -11.72 -19.44 -14.14
N PRO A 378 -12.07 -19.98 -12.96
CA PRO A 378 -13.11 -20.99 -12.80
C PRO A 378 -14.51 -20.38 -12.86
N THR A 379 -15.35 -20.95 -13.72
CA THR A 379 -16.80 -20.79 -13.69
C THR A 379 -17.36 -21.69 -12.59
N THR A 380 -17.85 -21.14 -11.48
CA THR A 380 -19.06 -21.63 -10.80
C THR A 380 -19.49 -20.63 -9.73
N ALA A 381 -20.65 -20.00 -9.94
CA ALA A 381 -21.41 -19.32 -8.91
C ALA A 381 -22.11 -20.35 -8.00
N PRO A 382 -22.23 -20.11 -6.68
CA PRO A 382 -23.09 -20.94 -5.83
C PRO A 382 -24.56 -20.75 -6.21
N THR A 383 -25.32 -21.85 -6.23
CA THR A 383 -26.74 -21.92 -6.55
C THR A 383 -27.60 -21.81 -5.27
N GLY A 384 -28.02 -20.60 -4.92
CA GLY A 384 -29.04 -20.38 -3.89
C GLY A 384 -30.42 -20.91 -4.31
N LYS A 385 -31.18 -21.45 -3.35
CA LYS A 385 -32.60 -21.85 -3.54
C LYS A 385 -33.46 -20.59 -3.71
N ASN A 386 -34.50 -20.66 -4.55
CA ASN A 386 -35.54 -19.64 -4.79
C ASN A 386 -35.19 -18.40 -5.65
N ARG A 387 -34.11 -18.41 -6.43
CA ARG A 387 -33.90 -17.34 -7.45
C ARG A 387 -35.04 -17.36 -8.48
N PRO A 388 -35.68 -16.21 -8.78
CA PRO A 388 -36.73 -16.19 -9.80
C PRO A 388 -36.16 -16.54 -11.17
N ASP A 389 -36.97 -17.18 -12.00
CA ASP A 389 -36.59 -17.58 -13.35
C ASP A 389 -36.79 -16.42 -14.33
N PHE A 390 -35.73 -15.63 -14.52
CA PHE A 390 -35.73 -14.48 -15.42
C PHE A 390 -35.62 -14.84 -16.92
N SER A 391 -35.66 -16.12 -17.29
CA SER A 391 -35.95 -16.49 -18.70
C SER A 391 -37.39 -16.15 -19.10
N GLN A 392 -38.23 -15.75 -18.13
CA GLN A 392 -39.64 -15.41 -18.28
C GLN A 392 -39.93 -13.90 -18.23
N THR A 393 -38.91 -13.04 -18.25
CA THR A 393 -39.12 -11.58 -18.40
C THR A 393 -39.18 -11.18 -19.86
N ALA A 394 -39.87 -10.08 -20.15
CA ALA A 394 -40.05 -9.58 -21.51
C ALA A 394 -38.93 -8.62 -21.92
N ALA A 395 -38.76 -8.42 -23.22
CA ALA A 395 -37.82 -7.42 -23.75
C ALA A 395 -38.25 -5.97 -23.45
N ASP A 396 -39.57 -5.74 -23.36
CA ASP A 396 -40.13 -4.46 -22.97
C ASP A 396 -40.08 -4.28 -21.44
N ILE A 397 -39.93 -3.04 -20.97
CA ILE A 397 -39.96 -2.73 -19.54
C ILE A 397 -41.40 -2.90 -19.03
N THR A 398 -41.63 -3.87 -18.15
CA THR A 398 -42.97 -4.15 -17.62
C THR A 398 -43.06 -4.03 -16.11
N VAL A 399 -44.25 -3.67 -15.62
CA VAL A 399 -44.53 -3.61 -14.18
C VAL A 399 -44.36 -4.99 -13.52
N ASP A 400 -44.66 -6.07 -14.23
CA ASP A 400 -44.56 -7.42 -13.69
C ASP A 400 -43.10 -7.87 -13.56
N ASP A 401 -42.23 -7.49 -14.49
CA ASP A 401 -40.80 -7.83 -14.43
C ASP A 401 -40.08 -7.00 -13.34
N LEU A 402 -40.36 -5.69 -13.26
CA LEU A 402 -39.93 -4.84 -12.15
C LEU A 402 -40.35 -5.45 -10.79
N ARG A 403 -41.60 -5.91 -10.67
CA ARG A 403 -42.10 -6.51 -9.42
C ARG A 403 -41.35 -7.80 -9.06
N LYS A 404 -40.98 -8.65 -10.04
CA LYS A 404 -40.19 -9.87 -9.79
C LYS A 404 -38.83 -9.54 -9.21
N HIS A 405 -38.12 -8.58 -9.81
CA HIS A 405 -36.81 -8.12 -9.33
C HIS A 405 -36.89 -7.57 -7.91
N ILE A 406 -37.84 -6.64 -7.66
CA ILE A 406 -38.01 -6.00 -6.35
C ILE A 406 -38.39 -7.03 -5.28
N THR A 407 -39.31 -7.96 -5.58
CA THR A 407 -39.78 -8.96 -4.60
C THR A 407 -38.65 -9.87 -4.14
N TYR A 408 -37.78 -10.33 -5.06
CA TYR A 408 -36.64 -11.15 -4.68
C TYR A 408 -35.59 -10.36 -3.91
N LEU A 409 -35.19 -9.20 -4.43
CA LEU A 409 -34.18 -8.36 -3.80
C LEU A 409 -34.63 -7.95 -2.38
N ALA A 410 -35.90 -7.61 -2.18
CA ALA A 410 -36.47 -7.23 -0.90
C ALA A 410 -36.94 -8.40 -0.01
N SER A 411 -36.62 -9.65 -0.36
CA SER A 411 -37.08 -10.83 0.40
C SER A 411 -36.36 -11.00 1.74
N ASP A 412 -37.02 -11.66 2.68
CA ASP A 412 -36.46 -12.07 3.98
C ASP A 412 -35.17 -12.90 3.83
N GLU A 413 -35.07 -13.67 2.74
CA GLU A 413 -33.94 -14.55 2.44
C GLU A 413 -32.63 -13.77 2.32
N LEU A 414 -32.70 -12.53 1.83
CA LEU A 414 -31.53 -11.66 1.63
C LEU A 414 -31.23 -10.77 2.86
N LYS A 415 -32.03 -10.87 3.94
CA LYS A 415 -31.80 -10.23 5.25
C LYS A 415 -31.36 -8.77 5.18
N GLY A 416 -31.97 -8.01 4.27
CA GLY A 416 -31.68 -6.58 4.09
C GLY A 416 -30.32 -6.24 3.48
N ARG A 417 -29.55 -7.22 2.99
CA ARG A 417 -28.41 -7.04 2.07
C ARG A 417 -27.36 -6.02 2.54
N LEU A 418 -27.01 -5.99 3.82
CA LEU A 418 -25.91 -5.13 4.27
C LEU A 418 -24.60 -5.52 3.60
N THR A 419 -23.82 -4.50 3.20
CA THR A 419 -22.52 -4.68 2.52
C THR A 419 -21.66 -5.74 3.20
N GLY A 420 -21.12 -6.67 2.41
CA GLY A 420 -20.28 -7.76 2.88
C GLY A 420 -20.98 -8.83 3.74
N THR A 421 -22.32 -8.83 3.79
CA THR A 421 -23.08 -9.94 4.41
C THR A 421 -23.40 -11.03 3.38
N PRO A 422 -23.74 -12.26 3.82
CA PRO A 422 -24.21 -13.30 2.92
C PRO A 422 -25.40 -12.90 2.04
N GLY A 423 -26.28 -12.03 2.54
CA GLY A 423 -27.43 -11.51 1.79
C GLY A 423 -27.02 -10.58 0.64
N GLU A 424 -26.03 -9.72 0.86
CA GLU A 424 -25.48 -8.86 -0.20
C GLU A 424 -24.68 -9.67 -1.24
N ILE A 425 -23.97 -10.71 -0.80
CA ILE A 425 -23.32 -11.68 -1.69
C ILE A 425 -24.39 -12.36 -2.58
N GLU A 426 -25.49 -12.85 -2.03
CA GLU A 426 -26.53 -13.46 -2.86
C GLU A 426 -27.22 -12.45 -3.81
N ALA A 427 -27.41 -11.19 -3.38
CA ALA A 427 -27.99 -10.14 -4.21
C ALA A 427 -27.08 -9.74 -5.39
N THR A 428 -25.80 -9.56 -5.15
CA THR A 428 -24.79 -9.25 -6.18
C THR A 428 -24.60 -10.44 -7.15
N ALA A 429 -24.58 -11.67 -6.64
CA ALA A 429 -24.53 -12.88 -7.48
C ALA A 429 -25.76 -12.98 -8.38
N TYR A 430 -26.92 -12.60 -7.84
CA TYR A 430 -28.16 -12.53 -8.59
C TYR A 430 -28.09 -11.51 -9.74
N VAL A 431 -27.67 -10.27 -9.48
CA VAL A 431 -27.50 -9.24 -10.53
C VAL A 431 -26.56 -9.71 -11.63
N ALA A 432 -25.40 -10.27 -11.26
CA ALA A 432 -24.44 -10.83 -12.23
C ALA A 432 -25.08 -11.93 -13.10
N SER A 433 -25.87 -12.83 -12.50
CA SER A 433 -26.55 -13.89 -13.24
C SER A 433 -27.61 -13.38 -14.22
N VAL A 434 -28.23 -12.22 -13.93
CA VAL A 434 -29.16 -11.59 -14.87
C VAL A 434 -28.37 -10.98 -16.04
N PHE A 435 -27.30 -10.23 -15.77
CA PHE A 435 -26.43 -9.67 -16.82
C PHE A 435 -25.84 -10.74 -17.75
N GLU A 436 -25.41 -11.87 -17.19
CA GLU A 436 -24.92 -13.02 -17.96
C GLU A 436 -26.00 -13.57 -18.90
N LYS A 437 -27.23 -13.78 -18.41
CA LYS A 437 -28.35 -14.27 -19.22
C LYS A 437 -28.76 -13.31 -20.32
N LEU A 438 -28.59 -12.01 -20.12
CA LEU A 438 -28.83 -10.98 -21.13
C LEU A 438 -27.75 -10.92 -22.20
N GLY A 439 -26.66 -11.70 -22.06
CA GLY A 439 -25.54 -11.72 -23.00
C GLY A 439 -24.68 -10.47 -22.93
N LEU A 440 -24.65 -9.79 -21.79
CA LEU A 440 -23.71 -8.69 -21.56
C LEU A 440 -22.29 -9.23 -21.39
N GLU A 441 -21.30 -8.36 -21.58
CA GLU A 441 -19.90 -8.67 -21.30
C GLU A 441 -19.58 -8.32 -19.84
N PRO A 442 -18.84 -9.16 -19.09
CA PRO A 442 -18.39 -8.80 -17.75
C PRO A 442 -17.44 -7.59 -17.78
N ALA A 443 -17.59 -6.66 -16.83
CA ALA A 443 -16.77 -5.45 -16.75
C ALA A 443 -16.15 -5.23 -15.35
N GLY A 444 -16.14 -6.27 -14.51
CA GLY A 444 -15.49 -6.29 -13.21
C GLY A 444 -14.02 -6.74 -13.30
N ASP A 445 -13.42 -6.95 -12.12
CA ASP A 445 -12.01 -7.29 -12.02
C ASP A 445 -11.72 -8.64 -12.69
N ASN A 446 -10.54 -8.75 -13.31
CA ASN A 446 -10.06 -9.98 -13.98
C ASN A 446 -11.01 -10.51 -15.08
N GLY A 447 -11.76 -9.64 -15.75
CA GLY A 447 -12.76 -10.04 -16.76
C GLY A 447 -13.96 -10.79 -16.17
N GLY A 448 -14.16 -10.67 -14.86
CA GLY A 448 -15.31 -11.22 -14.13
C GLY A 448 -16.42 -10.20 -13.96
N TRP A 449 -17.51 -10.61 -13.32
CA TRP A 449 -18.66 -9.74 -13.05
C TRP A 449 -18.47 -8.83 -11.83
N PHE A 450 -17.50 -9.13 -10.98
CA PHE A 450 -17.38 -8.54 -9.64
C PHE A 450 -16.12 -7.71 -9.52
N GLN A 451 -16.24 -6.57 -8.83
CA GLN A 451 -15.10 -5.76 -8.37
C GLN A 451 -15.15 -5.71 -6.83
N PRO A 452 -14.40 -6.58 -6.12
CA PRO A 452 -14.37 -6.61 -4.66
C PRO A 452 -13.55 -5.45 -4.08
N PHE A 453 -13.93 -4.99 -2.89
CA PHE A 453 -13.18 -4.01 -2.11
C PHE A 453 -13.25 -4.32 -0.61
N GLU A 454 -12.17 -4.09 0.12
CA GLU A 454 -12.12 -4.24 1.58
C GLU A 454 -12.58 -2.96 2.27
N PHE A 455 -13.36 -3.11 3.34
CA PHE A 455 -13.77 -2.00 4.19
C PHE A 455 -13.90 -2.45 5.65
N THR A 456 -13.77 -1.51 6.58
CA THR A 456 -14.02 -1.79 8.00
C THR A 456 -15.53 -1.73 8.24
N ALA A 457 -16.15 -2.88 8.51
CA ALA A 457 -17.58 -3.02 8.80
C ALA A 457 -17.99 -2.62 10.21
N GLY A 458 -17.02 -2.45 11.12
CA GLY A 458 -17.28 -2.04 12.50
C GLY A 458 -16.00 -1.70 13.25
N VAL A 459 -16.14 -0.88 14.30
CA VAL A 459 -15.05 -0.54 15.21
C VAL A 459 -15.57 -0.72 16.64
N ALA A 460 -14.85 -1.46 17.47
CA ALA A 460 -15.22 -1.77 18.84
C ALA A 460 -14.09 -1.42 19.82
N VAL A 461 -14.46 -1.19 21.09
CA VAL A 461 -13.50 -1.04 22.18
C VAL A 461 -12.82 -2.39 22.38
N GLY A 462 -11.51 -2.43 22.21
CA GLY A 462 -10.71 -3.64 22.42
C GLY A 462 -10.63 -4.02 23.90
N LYS A 463 -10.23 -5.26 24.16
CA LYS A 463 -10.24 -5.85 25.51
C LYS A 463 -9.04 -5.41 26.37
N ASP A 464 -7.97 -4.95 25.72
CA ASP A 464 -6.70 -4.64 26.39
C ASP A 464 -6.59 -3.15 26.81
N ASN A 465 -7.70 -2.41 26.71
CA ASN A 465 -7.74 -0.99 27.06
C ASN A 465 -7.48 -0.73 28.54
N ALA A 466 -6.53 0.15 28.83
CA ALA A 466 -6.21 0.60 30.19
C ALA A 466 -5.79 2.07 30.18
N LEU A 467 -6.17 2.83 31.21
CA LEU A 467 -5.61 4.16 31.49
C LEU A 467 -4.86 4.17 32.80
N ASP A 468 -3.71 4.84 32.79
CA ASP A 468 -2.89 5.10 33.97
C ASP A 468 -2.84 6.61 34.22
N LEU A 469 -3.80 7.12 34.99
CA LEU A 469 -3.89 8.54 35.34
C LEU A 469 -3.26 8.77 36.72
N THR A 470 -2.32 9.72 36.80
CA THR A 470 -1.76 10.25 38.05
C THR A 470 -2.21 11.70 38.22
N LEU A 471 -2.69 12.07 39.42
CA LEU A 471 -3.08 13.43 39.80
C LEU A 471 -2.47 13.79 41.15
N GLY A 472 -1.79 14.94 41.24
CA GLY A 472 -1.15 15.40 42.48
C GLY A 472 -0.12 14.40 43.03
N GLY A 473 0.58 13.70 42.14
CA GLY A 473 1.54 12.66 42.48
C GLY A 473 0.94 11.34 43.00
N LYS A 474 -0.39 11.17 42.94
CA LYS A 474 -1.09 9.93 43.31
C LYS A 474 -1.73 9.28 42.08
N LYS A 475 -1.49 7.99 41.92
CA LYS A 475 -2.15 7.18 40.90
C LYS A 475 -3.64 7.05 41.24
N SER A 476 -4.48 7.26 40.25
CA SER A 476 -5.94 7.10 40.37
C SER A 476 -6.33 5.63 40.52
N ASP A 477 -7.54 5.40 41.06
CA ASP A 477 -8.17 4.08 41.04
C ASP A 477 -8.40 3.62 39.59
N SER A 478 -8.61 2.31 39.40
CA SER A 478 -8.84 1.74 38.07
C SER A 478 -10.02 2.41 37.36
N LEU A 479 -9.73 3.01 36.19
CA LEU A 479 -10.72 3.66 35.34
C LEU A 479 -11.33 2.64 34.37
N THR A 480 -12.66 2.59 34.31
CA THR A 480 -13.40 1.58 33.54
C THR A 480 -13.68 2.09 32.11
N PRO A 481 -13.25 1.38 31.06
CA PRO A 481 -13.67 1.66 29.69
C PRO A 481 -15.20 1.67 29.55
N ASP A 482 -15.74 2.46 28.61
CA ASP A 482 -17.18 2.66 28.36
C ASP A 482 -17.97 3.35 29.48
N LYS A 483 -17.32 3.68 30.60
CA LYS A 483 -17.92 4.43 31.71
C LYS A 483 -17.14 5.69 32.00
N ASP A 484 -15.88 5.55 32.40
CA ASP A 484 -15.05 6.69 32.80
C ASP A 484 -14.33 7.30 31.59
N TRP A 485 -14.01 6.47 30.60
CA TRP A 485 -13.29 6.83 29.38
C TRP A 485 -13.50 5.81 28.26
N ARG A 486 -13.06 6.16 27.05
CA ARG A 486 -13.06 5.27 25.88
C ARG A 486 -12.08 5.78 24.81
N PRO A 487 -11.39 4.92 24.05
CA PRO A 487 -10.69 5.37 22.84
C PRO A 487 -11.66 5.92 21.78
N VAL A 488 -11.19 6.78 20.88
CA VAL A 488 -11.98 7.13 19.68
C VAL A 488 -11.60 6.20 18.53
N SER A 489 -12.51 6.01 17.56
CA SER A 489 -12.34 5.02 16.48
C SER A 489 -11.09 5.22 15.60
N PHE A 490 -10.58 6.45 15.51
CA PHE A 490 -9.36 6.81 14.77
C PHE A 490 -8.09 6.91 15.64
N SER A 491 -8.13 6.47 16.91
CA SER A 491 -6.98 6.56 17.81
C SER A 491 -5.81 5.70 17.34
N LYS A 492 -4.57 6.19 17.51
CA LYS A 492 -3.38 5.33 17.49
C LYS A 492 -3.51 4.26 18.58
N THR A 493 -3.35 2.98 18.22
CA THR A 493 -3.38 1.84 19.13
C THR A 493 -1.99 1.53 19.69
N GLY A 494 -1.92 0.82 20.81
CA GLY A 494 -0.67 0.37 21.45
C GLY A 494 -0.48 0.91 22.86
N LYS A 495 0.72 0.71 23.41
CA LYS A 495 1.12 1.25 24.72
C LYS A 495 1.69 2.66 24.56
N ILE A 496 1.18 3.59 25.35
CA ILE A 496 1.58 4.99 25.39
C ILE A 496 2.17 5.26 26.76
N GLU A 497 3.42 5.71 26.76
CA GLU A 497 4.13 6.06 27.99
C GLU A 497 3.50 7.28 28.67
N PRO A 498 3.53 7.36 30.02
CA PRO A 498 2.95 8.49 30.74
C PRO A 498 3.52 9.85 30.33
N GLY A 499 2.64 10.74 29.87
CA GLY A 499 2.97 12.13 29.52
C GLY A 499 2.19 13.12 30.37
N GLY A 500 2.74 14.32 30.59
CA GLY A 500 2.03 15.39 31.31
C GLY A 500 0.74 15.82 30.61
N ILE A 501 -0.21 16.43 31.33
CA ILE A 501 -1.49 16.88 30.77
C ILE A 501 -1.53 18.42 30.66
N VAL A 502 -2.07 18.92 29.55
CA VAL A 502 -2.35 20.35 29.32
C VAL A 502 -3.80 20.53 28.89
N PHE A 503 -4.43 21.63 29.27
CA PHE A 503 -5.77 22.01 28.79
C PHE A 503 -5.66 23.10 27.72
N ALA A 504 -6.27 22.85 26.56
CA ALA A 504 -6.21 23.73 25.41
C ALA A 504 -7.62 24.12 24.92
N GLY A 505 -8.55 24.42 25.83
CA GLY A 505 -9.89 24.90 25.50
C GLY A 505 -10.63 24.00 24.51
N TYR A 506 -11.09 24.56 23.39
CA TYR A 506 -11.71 23.81 22.30
C TYR A 506 -10.72 23.15 21.34
N GLY A 507 -9.41 23.31 21.48
CA GLY A 507 -8.41 22.63 20.66
C GLY A 507 -8.41 23.01 19.18
N MET A 508 -8.84 24.23 18.86
CA MET A 508 -8.97 24.72 17.48
C MET A 508 -7.88 25.76 17.16
N GLU A 509 -7.47 25.77 15.90
CA GLU A 509 -6.70 26.85 15.26
C GLU A 509 -7.42 27.25 13.97
N ILE A 510 -7.64 28.55 13.79
CA ILE A 510 -8.38 29.14 12.69
C ILE A 510 -7.50 30.20 12.03
N PRO A 511 -7.10 29.99 10.78
CA PRO A 511 -6.20 30.89 10.08
C PRO A 511 -6.93 32.17 9.66
N LYS A 512 -6.22 33.31 9.63
CA LYS A 512 -6.76 34.57 9.09
C LYS A 512 -7.06 34.45 7.60
N ALA A 513 -8.17 35.01 7.16
CA ALA A 513 -8.63 34.97 5.76
C ALA A 513 -7.63 35.48 4.69
N ASN A 514 -6.67 36.34 5.05
CA ASN A 514 -5.72 36.95 4.10
C ASN A 514 -4.24 36.53 4.27
N GLY A 515 -3.89 35.74 5.30
CA GLY A 515 -2.49 35.48 5.73
C GLY A 515 -1.73 36.75 6.17
N ASP A 516 -0.74 36.77 7.06
CA ASP A 516 -0.13 35.77 7.96
C ASP A 516 -0.72 35.83 9.38
N GLY A 517 -0.70 34.69 10.10
CA GLY A 517 -1.09 34.54 11.52
C GLY A 517 -2.46 33.88 11.74
N GLU A 518 -2.74 33.50 12.99
CA GLU A 518 -4.01 32.87 13.41
C GLU A 518 -5.02 33.93 13.87
N GLU A 519 -6.29 33.76 13.51
CA GLU A 519 -7.42 34.56 13.99
C GLU A 519 -7.92 34.06 15.35
N TYR A 520 -7.88 32.74 15.55
CA TYR A 520 -8.20 32.09 16.80
C TYR A 520 -7.27 30.89 17.03
N THR A 521 -6.64 30.78 18.20
CA THR A 521 -5.86 29.59 18.57
C THR A 521 -6.05 29.24 20.04
N SER A 522 -6.31 27.95 20.30
CA SER A 522 -6.40 27.42 21.67
C SER A 522 -5.04 27.04 22.27
N TYR A 523 -3.95 27.22 21.50
CA TYR A 523 -2.59 26.80 21.86
C TYR A 523 -1.67 27.99 22.19
N PHE A 524 -2.23 29.18 22.34
CA PHE A 524 -1.47 30.41 22.60
C PHE A 524 -0.60 30.26 23.87
N HIS A 525 0.73 30.40 23.71
CA HIS A 525 1.75 30.20 24.75
C HIS A 525 1.72 28.84 25.48
N LEU A 526 1.10 27.81 24.90
CA LEU A 526 1.01 26.49 25.51
C LEU A 526 2.06 25.52 24.95
N ASP A 527 2.96 25.05 25.81
CA ASP A 527 3.89 23.97 25.46
C ASP A 527 3.21 22.60 25.56
N VAL A 528 2.95 22.00 24.39
CA VAL A 528 2.24 20.72 24.25
C VAL A 528 3.14 19.55 23.86
N LYS A 529 4.42 19.78 23.57
CA LYS A 529 5.32 18.75 23.05
C LYS A 529 5.48 17.61 24.07
N GLY A 530 5.20 16.38 23.65
CA GLY A 530 5.27 15.18 24.49
C GLY A 530 4.19 15.08 25.57
N LYS A 531 3.16 15.95 25.54
CA LYS A 531 2.08 15.99 26.53
C LYS A 531 0.73 15.59 25.93
N TRP A 532 -0.18 15.14 26.79
CA TRP A 532 -1.58 14.92 26.45
C TRP A 532 -2.34 16.24 26.44
N VAL A 533 -3.01 16.53 25.33
CA VAL A 533 -3.79 17.76 25.15
C VAL A 533 -5.26 17.47 25.44
N MET A 534 -5.80 18.01 26.53
CA MET A 534 -7.21 17.93 26.87
C MET A 534 -7.99 19.10 26.27
N VAL A 535 -9.07 18.75 25.56
CA VAL A 535 -9.90 19.70 24.80
C VAL A 535 -11.40 19.38 24.96
N LEU A 536 -12.23 20.40 24.82
CA LEU A 536 -13.66 20.27 24.72
C LEU A 536 -14.07 19.75 23.33
N ARG A 537 -15.08 18.87 23.28
CA ARG A 537 -15.83 18.52 22.07
C ARG A 537 -16.60 19.75 21.60
N TYR A 538 -17.04 19.77 20.34
CA TYR A 538 -17.80 20.89 19.76
C TYR A 538 -16.99 22.19 19.65
N PHE A 539 -17.66 23.34 19.72
CA PHE A 539 -17.12 24.67 19.56
C PHE A 539 -17.92 25.66 20.41
N PRO A 540 -17.46 26.92 20.59
CA PRO A 540 -18.17 27.95 21.35
C PRO A 540 -19.60 28.20 20.83
N GLU A 541 -20.62 27.74 21.58
CA GLU A 541 -22.01 27.75 21.10
C GLU A 541 -22.72 29.10 21.30
N ASP A 542 -22.24 29.93 22.23
CA ASP A 542 -22.79 31.26 22.54
C ASP A 542 -22.12 32.38 21.73
N ALA A 543 -21.14 32.04 20.88
CA ALA A 543 -20.48 32.98 19.99
C ALA A 543 -21.43 33.58 18.93
N PRO A 544 -21.15 34.79 18.42
CA PRO A 544 -21.90 35.38 17.30
C PRO A 544 -22.06 34.43 16.11
N LYS A 545 -23.20 34.50 15.41
CA LYS A 545 -23.57 33.54 14.35
C LYS A 545 -22.48 33.37 13.28
N GLU A 546 -21.90 34.48 12.81
CA GLU A 546 -20.85 34.47 11.78
C GLU A 546 -19.60 33.70 12.25
N GLN A 547 -19.20 33.89 13.50
CA GLN A 547 -18.07 33.20 14.11
C GLN A 547 -18.35 31.70 14.32
N ARG A 548 -19.60 31.32 14.66
CA ARG A 548 -19.99 29.92 14.80
C ARG A 548 -19.92 29.13 13.50
N GLU A 549 -20.31 29.75 12.38
CA GLU A 549 -20.22 29.11 11.05
C GLU A 549 -18.76 28.81 10.67
N GLU A 550 -17.83 29.66 11.07
CA GLU A 550 -16.40 29.43 10.91
C GLU A 550 -15.87 28.36 11.85
N PHE A 551 -16.16 28.46 13.15
CA PHE A 551 -15.77 27.50 14.18
C PHE A 551 -16.22 26.08 13.84
N GLN A 552 -17.44 25.93 13.33
CA GLN A 552 -18.01 24.64 12.96
C GLN A 552 -17.11 23.89 11.96
N ARG A 553 -16.46 24.59 11.02
CA ARG A 553 -15.55 24.00 10.02
C ARG A 553 -14.32 23.36 10.64
N PHE A 554 -13.83 23.93 11.75
CA PHE A 554 -12.59 23.51 12.42
C PHE A 554 -12.84 22.66 13.69
N SER A 555 -14.10 22.46 14.07
CA SER A 555 -14.52 21.78 15.31
C SER A 555 -14.52 20.24 15.27
N ARG A 556 -14.28 19.62 14.11
CA ARG A 556 -14.30 18.15 13.97
C ARG A 556 -13.19 17.50 14.80
N LEU A 557 -13.49 16.39 15.48
CA LEU A 557 -12.54 15.70 16.37
C LEU A 557 -11.21 15.36 15.70
N ARG A 558 -11.25 14.80 14.47
CA ARG A 558 -10.05 14.52 13.68
C ARG A 558 -9.22 15.76 13.39
N HIS A 559 -9.85 16.89 13.09
CA HIS A 559 -9.12 18.13 12.82
C HIS A 559 -8.34 18.59 14.06
N LYS A 560 -8.97 18.57 15.24
CA LYS A 560 -8.31 18.86 16.52
C LYS A 560 -7.16 17.89 16.82
N ALA A 561 -7.37 16.59 16.59
CA ALA A 561 -6.33 15.57 16.76
C ALA A 561 -5.12 15.82 15.84
N MET A 562 -5.35 16.19 14.57
CA MET A 562 -4.28 16.54 13.63
C MET A 562 -3.48 17.77 14.07
N ILE A 563 -4.13 18.79 14.63
CA ILE A 563 -3.45 19.98 15.17
C ILE A 563 -2.54 19.58 16.33
N ALA A 564 -3.07 18.83 17.31
CA ALA A 564 -2.29 18.34 18.45
C ALA A 564 -1.07 17.52 17.99
N ARG A 565 -1.25 16.64 17.00
CA ARG A 565 -0.17 15.85 16.39
C ARG A 565 0.91 16.71 15.74
N ARG A 566 0.53 17.71 14.93
CA ARG A 566 1.47 18.64 14.27
C ARG A 566 2.32 19.42 15.28
N LYS A 567 1.80 19.62 16.48
CA LYS A 567 2.52 20.24 17.60
C LYS A 567 3.27 19.24 18.49
N PHE A 568 3.41 17.99 18.04
CA PHE A 568 4.16 16.91 18.71
C PHE A 568 3.59 16.52 20.09
N ALA A 569 2.27 16.63 20.28
CA ALA A 569 1.60 16.08 21.47
C ALA A 569 1.73 14.56 21.53
N SER A 570 1.78 14.00 22.75
CA SER A 570 1.81 12.54 22.96
C SER A 570 0.42 11.90 22.88
N GLY A 571 -0.64 12.69 23.01
CA GLY A 571 -2.02 12.26 22.82
C GLY A 571 -3.03 13.40 22.94
N ILE A 572 -4.31 13.12 22.67
CA ILE A 572 -5.43 14.06 22.81
C ILE A 572 -6.57 13.44 23.64
N ILE A 573 -7.19 14.25 24.49
CA ILE A 573 -8.29 13.87 25.38
C ILE A 573 -9.51 14.75 25.05
N PHE A 574 -10.62 14.13 24.65
CA PHE A 574 -11.88 14.81 24.35
C PHE A 574 -12.85 14.78 25.52
N VAL A 575 -13.48 15.92 25.80
CA VAL A 575 -14.44 16.08 26.90
C VAL A 575 -15.70 16.76 26.37
N SER A 576 -16.90 16.22 26.62
CA SER A 576 -18.14 16.92 26.20
C SER A 576 -18.33 18.24 26.92
N GLY A 577 -18.05 18.26 28.23
CA GLY A 577 -18.21 19.43 29.06
C GLY A 577 -19.65 19.58 29.59
N PRO A 578 -19.84 20.20 30.77
CA PRO A 578 -21.12 20.27 31.46
C PRO A 578 -22.18 21.12 30.74
N ASN A 579 -21.80 22.01 29.81
CA ASN A 579 -22.75 22.86 29.09
C ASN A 579 -23.35 22.18 27.84
N SER A 580 -22.69 21.16 27.29
CA SER A 580 -22.99 20.64 25.93
C SER A 580 -24.19 19.70 25.80
N LYS A 581 -25.06 19.60 26.82
CA LYS A 581 -26.36 18.86 26.83
C LYS A 581 -26.39 17.57 25.99
N VAL A 582 -25.35 16.74 26.12
CA VAL A 582 -25.21 15.50 25.34
C VAL A 582 -26.01 14.36 25.95
N ARG A 583 -26.48 13.43 25.11
CA ARG A 583 -27.08 12.16 25.57
C ARG A 583 -26.01 11.14 25.99
N GLU A 584 -24.88 11.15 25.28
CA GLU A 584 -23.71 10.31 25.58
C GLU A 584 -22.47 11.19 25.77
N GLU A 585 -21.85 11.09 26.95
CA GLU A 585 -20.69 11.90 27.30
C GLU A 585 -19.42 11.49 26.57
N LEU A 586 -19.21 10.17 26.45
CA LEU A 586 -18.10 9.60 25.71
C LEU A 586 -18.36 9.67 24.22
N VAL A 587 -17.29 9.69 23.42
CA VAL A 587 -17.42 9.63 21.97
C VAL A 587 -17.87 8.21 21.59
N PRO A 588 -18.94 8.04 20.79
CA PRO A 588 -19.37 6.73 20.32
C PRO A 588 -18.27 6.00 19.55
N MET A 589 -18.18 4.66 19.70
CA MET A 589 -17.38 3.84 18.81
C MET A 589 -18.16 3.66 17.51
N GLU A 590 -17.95 4.57 16.57
CA GLU A 590 -18.58 4.54 15.26
C GLU A 590 -17.54 4.30 14.18
N TYR A 591 -17.94 3.60 13.13
CA TYR A 591 -17.14 3.47 11.93
C TYR A 591 -16.86 4.86 11.36
N ASP A 592 -15.59 5.11 11.08
CA ASP A 592 -15.14 6.37 10.55
C ASP A 592 -14.60 6.15 9.13
N ALA A 593 -15.25 6.77 8.14
CA ALA A 593 -15.05 6.52 6.70
C ALA A 593 -13.64 6.79 6.14
N SER A 594 -12.69 7.23 6.98
CA SER A 594 -11.29 7.36 6.61
C SER A 594 -10.47 6.18 7.15
N MET A 595 -9.80 5.50 6.22
CA MET A 595 -9.09 4.22 6.38
C MET A 595 -7.79 4.29 7.20
N ALA A 596 -7.42 5.45 7.75
CA ALA A 596 -6.15 5.66 8.46
C ALA A 596 -6.37 6.06 9.92
N ASP A 597 -5.56 5.52 10.84
CA ASP A 597 -5.48 6.06 12.19
C ASP A 597 -4.92 7.50 12.15
N SER A 598 -5.22 8.28 13.18
CA SER A 598 -4.83 9.69 13.24
C SER A 598 -3.33 9.91 13.48
N GLY A 599 -2.53 8.87 13.66
CA GLY A 599 -1.11 8.95 14.04
C GLY A 599 -0.87 9.54 15.43
N ILE A 600 -1.93 9.72 16.24
CA ILE A 600 -1.86 10.22 17.61
C ILE A 600 -2.83 9.42 18.51
N PRO A 601 -2.43 9.05 19.73
CA PRO A 601 -3.35 8.49 20.73
C PRO A 601 -4.48 9.46 21.03
N ALA A 602 -5.73 9.00 20.95
CA ALA A 602 -6.90 9.83 21.11
C ALA A 602 -7.98 9.11 21.95
N ILE A 603 -8.41 9.74 23.03
CA ILE A 603 -9.42 9.20 23.94
C ILE A 603 -10.51 10.22 24.20
N SER A 604 -11.66 9.75 24.66
CA SER A 604 -12.70 10.55 25.29
C SER A 604 -12.84 10.16 26.76
N ILE A 605 -13.12 11.13 27.62
CA ILE A 605 -13.36 10.91 29.04
C ILE A 605 -14.70 11.50 29.46
N SER A 606 -15.27 10.97 30.53
CA SER A 606 -16.50 11.49 31.15
C SER A 606 -16.30 12.94 31.64
N THR A 607 -17.40 13.69 31.72
CA THR A 607 -17.37 15.07 32.23
C THR A 607 -16.88 15.10 33.67
N ASP A 608 -17.26 14.10 34.47
CA ASP A 608 -16.86 13.95 35.86
C ASP A 608 -15.34 13.72 36.01
N LEU A 609 -14.76 12.87 35.16
CA LEU A 609 -13.31 12.63 35.17
C LEU A 609 -12.54 13.89 34.76
N ALA A 610 -13.00 14.60 33.73
CA ALA A 610 -12.40 15.86 33.31
C ALA A 610 -12.47 16.94 34.40
N ALA A 611 -13.60 17.05 35.11
CA ALA A 611 -13.76 17.98 36.22
C ALA A 611 -12.76 17.69 37.36
N LYS A 612 -12.52 16.41 37.69
CA LYS A 612 -11.50 16.01 38.68
C LYS A 612 -10.08 16.39 38.25
N ILE A 613 -9.74 16.16 36.97
CA ILE A 613 -8.43 16.50 36.40
C ILE A 613 -8.20 18.03 36.44
N LEU A 614 -9.21 18.84 36.11
CA LEU A 614 -9.08 20.31 36.17
C LEU A 614 -9.06 20.85 37.61
N ALA A 615 -9.83 20.25 38.51
CA ALA A 615 -9.87 20.64 39.91
C ALA A 615 -8.49 20.47 40.60
N SER A 616 -7.67 19.50 40.18
CA SER A 616 -6.30 19.36 40.72
C SER A 616 -5.38 20.53 40.35
N ALA A 617 -5.70 21.28 39.30
CA ALA A 617 -5.04 22.55 38.95
C ALA A 617 -5.77 23.79 39.50
N GLY A 618 -6.75 23.61 40.39
CA GLY A 618 -7.55 24.70 40.96
C GLY A 618 -8.51 25.36 39.95
N LYS A 619 -8.94 24.62 38.92
CA LYS A 619 -9.84 25.11 37.87
C LYS A 619 -11.19 24.42 37.93
N ASP A 620 -12.25 25.16 37.64
CA ASP A 620 -13.62 24.64 37.53
C ASP A 620 -14.01 24.46 36.05
N LEU A 621 -14.36 23.23 35.64
CA LEU A 621 -14.66 22.90 34.25
C LEU A 621 -15.87 23.68 33.72
N LYS A 622 -16.90 23.88 34.53
CA LYS A 622 -18.12 24.57 34.11
C LYS A 622 -17.88 26.05 33.89
N ALA A 623 -17.17 26.70 34.81
CA ALA A 623 -16.78 28.10 34.67
C ALA A 623 -15.88 28.29 33.43
N LEU A 624 -14.89 27.42 33.22
CA LEU A 624 -14.03 27.46 32.04
C LEU A 624 -14.80 27.30 30.73
N GLN A 625 -15.70 26.30 30.64
CA GLN A 625 -16.50 26.12 29.44
C GLN A 625 -17.41 27.32 29.19
N THR A 626 -18.04 27.87 30.24
CA THR A 626 -18.91 29.05 30.11
C THR A 626 -18.17 30.28 29.58
N GLU A 627 -16.92 30.49 30.00
CA GLU A 627 -16.06 31.56 29.45
C GLU A 627 -15.71 31.29 27.98
N LEU A 628 -15.28 30.06 27.67
CA LEU A 628 -14.92 29.65 26.31
C LEU A 628 -16.10 29.67 25.33
N ASP A 629 -17.33 29.44 25.80
CA ASP A 629 -18.55 29.40 24.98
C ASP A 629 -18.87 30.75 24.33
N THR A 630 -18.34 31.85 24.88
CA THR A 630 -18.47 33.20 24.33
C THR A 630 -17.75 33.39 22.99
N GLY A 631 -16.76 32.54 22.68
CA GLY A 631 -15.93 32.64 21.48
C GLY A 631 -14.69 33.52 21.63
N GLU A 632 -14.45 34.10 22.81
CA GLU A 632 -13.22 34.83 23.11
C GLU A 632 -12.01 33.88 23.24
N MET A 633 -10.83 34.33 22.80
CA MET A 633 -9.60 33.55 22.95
C MET A 633 -9.18 33.50 24.42
N ALA A 634 -9.05 32.29 24.96
CA ALA A 634 -8.49 32.05 26.28
C ALA A 634 -7.16 31.29 26.19
N ALA A 635 -6.21 31.63 27.07
CA ALA A 635 -4.94 30.92 27.14
C ALA A 635 -5.13 29.50 27.71
N GLY A 636 -4.51 28.52 27.04
CA GLY A 636 -4.37 27.19 27.58
C GLY A 636 -3.43 27.17 28.79
N PHE A 637 -3.46 26.09 29.57
CA PHE A 637 -2.62 25.97 30.77
C PHE A 637 -2.19 24.52 31.04
N PRO A 638 -1.02 24.30 31.65
CA PRO A 638 -0.61 22.98 32.12
C PRO A 638 -1.42 22.56 33.35
N ILE A 639 -1.56 21.26 33.55
CA ILE A 639 -2.13 20.67 34.77
C ILE A 639 -0.97 20.13 35.60
N PRO A 640 -0.53 20.85 36.66
CA PRO A 640 0.64 20.43 37.43
C PRO A 640 0.43 19.07 38.08
N ASP A 641 1.52 18.29 38.16
CA ASP A 641 1.54 16.97 38.80
C ASP A 641 0.48 15.98 38.27
N ALA A 642 0.05 16.17 37.02
CA ALA A 642 -0.86 15.29 36.31
C ALA A 642 -0.16 14.63 35.11
N SER A 643 -0.29 13.31 35.00
CA SER A 643 0.21 12.54 33.86
C SER A 643 -0.76 11.43 33.47
N LEU A 644 -0.76 11.08 32.19
CA LEU A 644 -1.59 10.03 31.63
C LEU A 644 -0.73 9.08 30.79
N GLY A 645 -0.76 7.80 31.13
CA GLY A 645 -0.36 6.69 30.26
C GLY A 645 -1.60 5.94 29.78
N ALA A 646 -1.47 5.20 28.68
CA ALA A 646 -2.59 4.43 28.13
C ALA A 646 -2.11 3.13 27.48
N VAL A 647 -2.94 2.10 27.52
CA VAL A 647 -2.94 1.03 26.51
C VAL A 647 -4.23 1.22 25.73
N ILE A 648 -4.10 1.54 24.44
CA ILE A 648 -5.24 1.75 23.56
C ILE A 648 -5.38 0.57 22.62
N ASP A 649 -6.52 -0.09 22.70
CA ASP A 649 -6.89 -1.22 21.84
C ASP A 649 -8.21 -0.89 21.12
N VAL A 650 -8.17 -0.85 19.79
CA VAL A 650 -9.34 -0.58 18.94
C VAL A 650 -9.48 -1.76 17.99
N ALA A 651 -10.55 -2.53 18.18
CA ALA A 651 -10.83 -3.68 17.35
C ALA A 651 -11.56 -3.22 16.07
N GLN A 652 -10.96 -3.46 14.90
CA GLN A 652 -11.59 -3.21 13.61
C GLN A 652 -12.10 -4.53 13.03
N GLU A 653 -13.36 -4.56 12.61
CA GLU A 653 -13.92 -5.68 11.86
C GLU A 653 -13.78 -5.39 10.36
N SER A 654 -12.89 -6.08 9.64
CA SER A 654 -12.80 -5.97 8.18
C SER A 654 -13.84 -6.88 7.51
N ARG A 655 -14.49 -6.39 6.45
CA ARG A 655 -15.33 -7.18 5.54
C ARG A 655 -15.04 -6.79 4.09
N THR A 656 -15.45 -7.66 3.18
CA THR A 656 -15.32 -7.44 1.73
C THR A 656 -16.69 -7.08 1.15
N GLY A 657 -16.80 -5.89 0.54
CA GLY A 657 -17.92 -5.52 -0.33
C GLY A 657 -17.60 -5.87 -1.79
N ARG A 658 -18.59 -5.87 -2.68
CA ARG A 658 -18.34 -6.11 -4.11
C ARG A 658 -19.33 -5.42 -5.04
N ASN A 659 -18.81 -4.63 -5.98
CA ASN A 659 -19.60 -4.09 -7.08
C ASN A 659 -19.89 -5.20 -8.11
N VAL A 660 -20.96 -5.04 -8.89
CA VAL A 660 -21.24 -5.85 -10.08
C VAL A 660 -21.20 -4.97 -11.32
N LEU A 661 -20.35 -5.31 -12.28
CA LEU A 661 -20.10 -4.50 -13.47
C LEU A 661 -20.32 -5.32 -14.74
N ALA A 662 -21.08 -4.75 -15.67
CA ALA A 662 -21.38 -5.34 -16.97
C ALA A 662 -21.31 -4.30 -18.08
N ARG A 663 -20.99 -4.72 -19.30
CA ARG A 663 -20.85 -3.86 -20.48
C ARG A 663 -21.73 -4.37 -21.61
N LEU A 664 -22.48 -3.45 -22.21
CA LEU A 664 -23.10 -3.62 -23.51
C LEU A 664 -22.26 -2.88 -24.55
N PRO A 665 -21.49 -3.60 -25.39
CA PRO A 665 -20.52 -2.95 -26.27
C PRO A 665 -21.20 -2.19 -27.41
N ALA A 666 -20.55 -1.12 -27.84
CA ALA A 666 -20.90 -0.36 -29.03
C ALA A 666 -20.92 -1.23 -30.30
N SER A 667 -21.65 -0.76 -31.31
CA SER A 667 -21.80 -1.48 -32.59
C SER A 667 -20.49 -1.60 -33.38
N ASP A 668 -19.56 -0.66 -33.18
CA ASP A 668 -18.28 -0.61 -33.88
C ASP A 668 -17.11 -0.25 -32.94
N GLU A 669 -15.89 -0.51 -33.42
CA GLU A 669 -14.64 -0.29 -32.66
C GLU A 669 -14.43 1.19 -32.29
N LYS A 670 -14.86 2.12 -33.17
CA LYS A 670 -14.77 3.56 -32.90
C LYS A 670 -15.70 3.97 -31.75
N GLY A 671 -16.83 3.29 -31.61
CA GLY A 671 -17.76 3.45 -30.50
C GLY A 671 -17.16 2.95 -29.19
N ARG A 672 -16.48 1.79 -29.21
CA ARG A 672 -15.81 1.21 -28.03
C ARG A 672 -14.68 2.08 -27.48
N GLN A 673 -14.07 2.93 -28.33
CA GLN A 673 -13.02 3.87 -27.92
C GLN A 673 -13.55 5.17 -27.30
N ARG A 674 -14.87 5.41 -27.32
CA ARG A 674 -15.46 6.63 -26.73
C ARG A 674 -15.77 6.40 -25.26
N PRO A 675 -15.78 7.45 -24.42
CA PRO A 675 -16.19 7.33 -23.01
C PRO A 675 -17.53 6.63 -22.87
N ALA A 676 -17.58 5.59 -22.04
CA ALA A 676 -18.79 4.83 -21.80
C ALA A 676 -19.86 5.70 -21.14
N VAL A 677 -21.13 5.33 -21.35
CA VAL A 677 -22.25 5.84 -20.55
C VAL A 677 -22.48 4.84 -19.42
N ILE A 678 -22.29 5.29 -18.17
CA ILE A 678 -22.50 4.45 -16.99
C ILE A 678 -23.92 4.65 -16.46
N ILE A 679 -24.66 3.56 -16.29
CA ILE A 679 -25.96 3.49 -15.63
C ILE A 679 -25.76 2.65 -14.38
N GLY A 680 -26.08 3.19 -13.20
CA GLY A 680 -25.84 2.46 -11.96
C GLY A 680 -26.90 2.65 -10.89
N ALA A 681 -26.96 1.68 -9.98
CA ALA A 681 -27.80 1.65 -8.79
C ALA A 681 -27.02 0.92 -7.67
N HIS A 682 -27.23 1.25 -6.40
CA HIS A 682 -26.62 0.47 -5.31
C HIS A 682 -27.46 -0.76 -4.96
N VAL A 683 -26.80 -1.80 -4.46
CA VAL A 683 -27.38 -3.13 -4.18
C VAL A 683 -27.49 -3.42 -2.68
N ASP A 684 -26.67 -2.75 -1.86
CA ASP A 684 -26.61 -2.92 -0.42
C ASP A 684 -27.62 -2.06 0.33
N HIS A 685 -28.23 -2.61 1.39
CA HIS A 685 -29.15 -1.86 2.26
C HIS A 685 -28.80 -2.07 3.75
N LEU A 686 -29.65 -1.66 4.69
CA LEU A 686 -29.32 -1.58 6.11
C LEU A 686 -29.16 -2.93 6.86
N GLY A 687 -29.48 -4.07 6.24
CA GLY A 687 -29.38 -5.39 6.88
C GLY A 687 -30.50 -5.71 7.86
N ASP A 688 -30.22 -6.55 8.87
CA ASP A 688 -31.15 -6.97 9.93
C ASP A 688 -30.91 -6.22 11.27
N LYS A 689 -30.02 -5.23 11.25
CA LYS A 689 -29.69 -4.35 12.37
C LYS A 689 -29.37 -2.94 11.88
N ALA A 690 -30.34 -2.02 11.99
CA ALA A 690 -30.13 -0.63 11.58
C ALA A 690 -29.04 0.07 12.42
N GLY A 691 -28.01 0.56 11.73
CA GLY A 691 -26.92 1.32 12.31
C GLY A 691 -27.27 2.77 12.72
N PRO A 692 -26.31 3.50 13.30
CA PRO A 692 -26.42 4.94 13.53
C PRO A 692 -26.67 5.70 12.22
N GLY A 693 -27.58 6.68 12.21
CA GLY A 693 -27.98 7.41 10.99
C GLY A 693 -29.24 6.88 10.29
N SER A 694 -29.68 5.65 10.61
CA SER A 694 -30.97 5.13 10.15
C SER A 694 -32.16 5.89 10.76
N LEU A 695 -33.23 6.06 9.98
CA LEU A 695 -34.52 6.60 10.43
C LEU A 695 -35.36 5.58 11.22
N ALA A 696 -34.87 4.36 11.44
CA ALA A 696 -35.55 3.31 12.17
C ALA A 696 -35.90 3.74 13.61
N LYS A 697 -37.14 3.48 14.02
CA LYS A 697 -37.56 3.62 15.42
C LYS A 697 -36.92 2.52 16.26
N GLU A 698 -36.92 2.72 17.58
CA GLU A 698 -36.26 1.82 18.53
C GLU A 698 -36.70 0.34 18.40
N HIS A 699 -38.00 0.09 18.17
CA HIS A 699 -38.51 -1.28 17.98
C HIS A 699 -38.19 -1.87 16.60
N GLU A 700 -37.93 -1.03 15.59
CA GLU A 700 -37.65 -1.42 14.20
C GLU A 700 -36.16 -1.74 13.99
N ARG A 701 -35.28 -1.38 14.95
CA ARG A 701 -33.81 -1.48 14.79
C ARG A 701 -33.26 -2.89 14.62
N ASN A 702 -33.98 -3.91 15.08
CA ASN A 702 -33.55 -5.30 15.03
C ASN A 702 -34.43 -6.14 14.09
N GLU A 703 -35.16 -5.48 13.19
CA GLU A 703 -35.96 -6.12 12.15
C GLU A 703 -35.20 -6.13 10.82
N VAL A 704 -35.67 -6.94 9.87
CA VAL A 704 -35.09 -6.94 8.52
C VAL A 704 -35.49 -5.66 7.81
N HIS A 705 -34.49 -4.87 7.43
CA HIS A 705 -34.70 -3.70 6.58
C HIS A 705 -34.70 -4.18 5.11
N HIS A 706 -35.88 -4.39 4.54
CA HIS A 706 -36.02 -5.05 3.24
C HIS A 706 -35.50 -4.22 2.05
N GLY A 707 -35.47 -2.90 2.17
CA GLY A 707 -34.98 -2.01 1.14
C GLY A 707 -35.66 -2.15 -0.23
N ALA A 708 -36.99 -2.14 -0.25
CA ALA A 708 -37.79 -2.28 -1.47
C ALA A 708 -37.80 -1.01 -2.34
N ASP A 709 -37.91 0.16 -1.68
CA ASP A 709 -37.82 1.48 -2.29
C ASP A 709 -36.34 1.84 -2.50
N ASP A 710 -35.67 2.18 -1.41
CA ASP A 710 -34.21 2.25 -1.29
C ASP A 710 -33.68 0.86 -0.90
N ASN A 711 -33.20 0.01 -1.80
CA ASN A 711 -32.68 0.28 -3.14
C ASN A 711 -33.13 -0.69 -4.24
N ALA A 712 -33.94 -1.70 -3.90
CA ALA A 712 -34.29 -2.77 -4.83
C ALA A 712 -35.00 -2.25 -6.08
N SER A 713 -35.77 -1.15 -5.96
CA SER A 713 -36.43 -0.49 -7.08
C SER A 713 -35.43 0.06 -8.11
N GLY A 714 -34.31 0.63 -7.66
CA GLY A 714 -33.24 1.15 -8.51
C GLY A 714 -32.50 0.03 -9.24
N VAL A 715 -32.19 -1.07 -8.54
CA VAL A 715 -31.56 -2.26 -9.15
C VAL A 715 -32.52 -2.91 -10.15
N ALA A 716 -33.82 -2.99 -9.86
CA ALA A 716 -34.80 -3.48 -10.82
C ALA A 716 -34.85 -2.63 -12.09
N GLY A 717 -34.83 -1.29 -11.94
CA GLY A 717 -34.72 -0.38 -13.08
C GLY A 717 -33.44 -0.59 -13.90
N LEU A 718 -32.30 -0.79 -13.22
CA LEU A 718 -31.02 -1.10 -13.87
C LEU A 718 -31.10 -2.37 -14.72
N LEU A 719 -31.66 -3.45 -14.17
CA LEU A 719 -31.80 -4.74 -14.85
C LEU A 719 -32.74 -4.67 -16.06
N GLU A 720 -33.90 -4.00 -15.92
CA GLU A 720 -34.86 -3.82 -17.02
C GLU A 720 -34.30 -2.94 -18.15
N MET A 721 -33.58 -1.86 -17.80
CA MET A 721 -32.88 -1.04 -18.80
C MET A 721 -31.82 -1.85 -19.54
N ALA A 722 -31.08 -2.71 -18.83
CA ALA A 722 -30.09 -3.60 -19.43
C ALA A 722 -30.74 -4.59 -20.40
N GLN A 723 -31.85 -5.22 -19.99
CA GLN A 723 -32.61 -6.15 -20.83
C GLN A 723 -33.19 -5.48 -22.08
N TYR A 724 -33.80 -4.31 -21.92
CA TYR A 724 -34.34 -3.55 -23.03
C TYR A 724 -33.25 -3.13 -24.03
N LEU A 725 -32.13 -2.57 -23.56
CA LEU A 725 -31.04 -2.14 -24.44
C LEU A 725 -30.37 -3.32 -25.16
N ALA A 726 -30.13 -4.42 -24.46
CA ALA A 726 -29.57 -5.64 -25.04
C ALA A 726 -30.48 -6.22 -26.14
N SER A 727 -31.79 -6.30 -25.88
CA SER A 727 -32.76 -6.84 -26.85
C SER A 727 -32.91 -5.95 -28.08
N GLN A 728 -32.95 -4.63 -27.92
CA GLN A 728 -33.05 -3.68 -29.03
C GLN A 728 -31.80 -3.71 -29.91
N LYS A 729 -30.62 -3.90 -29.29
CA LYS A 729 -29.36 -4.10 -30.03
C LYS A 729 -29.36 -5.44 -30.78
N ALA A 730 -29.76 -6.53 -30.13
CA ALA A 730 -29.85 -7.85 -30.76
C ALA A 730 -30.84 -7.88 -31.93
N ALA A 731 -31.93 -7.10 -31.85
CA ALA A 731 -32.92 -6.94 -32.91
C ALA A 731 -32.47 -5.99 -34.05
N GLY A 732 -31.27 -5.40 -33.97
CA GLY A 732 -30.75 -4.44 -34.95
C GLY A 732 -31.49 -3.08 -34.95
N LYS A 733 -32.28 -2.79 -33.90
CA LYS A 733 -33.05 -1.54 -33.74
C LYS A 733 -32.26 -0.45 -33.01
N LEU A 734 -31.22 -0.84 -32.27
CA LEU A 734 -30.36 0.07 -31.53
C LEU A 734 -28.92 -0.02 -32.05
N ASP A 735 -28.45 1.08 -32.63
CA ASP A 735 -27.07 1.25 -33.05
C ASP A 735 -26.29 2.06 -32.00
N LEU A 736 -25.59 1.34 -31.10
CA LEU A 736 -24.84 1.95 -30.00
C LEU A 736 -23.56 2.62 -30.50
N LYS A 737 -23.45 3.92 -30.23
CA LYS A 737 -22.29 4.75 -30.61
C LYS A 737 -21.21 4.87 -29.56
N ARG A 738 -21.42 4.32 -28.38
CA ARG A 738 -20.50 4.21 -27.23
C ARG A 738 -20.88 2.97 -26.43
N ASP A 739 -19.95 2.46 -25.64
CA ASP A 739 -20.26 1.40 -24.68
C ASP A 739 -21.24 1.93 -23.63
N VAL A 740 -22.13 1.06 -23.19
CA VAL A 740 -22.98 1.31 -22.02
C VAL A 740 -22.54 0.36 -20.93
N GLU A 741 -22.17 0.89 -19.77
CA GLU A 741 -21.77 0.10 -18.61
C GLU A 741 -22.89 0.14 -17.57
N PHE A 742 -23.24 -1.04 -17.06
CA PHE A 742 -24.21 -1.22 -15.99
C PHE A 742 -23.46 -1.56 -14.71
N ALA A 743 -23.72 -0.79 -13.65
CA ALA A 743 -23.03 -0.94 -12.38
C ALA A 743 -24.00 -1.08 -11.21
N ALA A 744 -23.93 -2.22 -10.51
CA ALA A 744 -24.56 -2.38 -9.22
C ALA A 744 -23.53 -2.12 -8.11
N TRP A 745 -23.63 -0.99 -7.42
CA TRP A 745 -22.68 -0.55 -6.41
C TRP A 745 -22.93 -1.20 -5.06
N SER A 746 -21.87 -1.57 -4.36
CA SER A 746 -21.90 -2.05 -2.97
C SER A 746 -21.33 -0.96 -2.04
N GLY A 747 -21.67 -0.98 -0.75
CA GLY A 747 -21.17 -0.04 0.25
C GLY A 747 -21.67 1.40 0.10
N GLU A 748 -22.80 1.63 -0.57
CA GLU A 748 -23.40 2.98 -0.69
C GLU A 748 -23.87 3.50 0.67
N GLU A 749 -24.57 2.64 1.42
CA GLU A 749 -25.15 2.92 2.74
C GLU A 749 -24.07 3.23 3.80
N LEU A 750 -22.83 2.88 3.49
CA LEU A 750 -21.65 3.08 4.33
C LEU A 750 -20.79 4.27 3.89
N GLY A 751 -21.29 5.09 2.95
CA GLY A 751 -20.64 6.30 2.46
C GLY A 751 -20.02 6.14 1.07
N LEU A 752 -20.79 5.65 0.10
CA LEU A 752 -20.39 5.56 -1.31
C LEU A 752 -19.13 4.72 -1.55
N LEU A 753 -18.88 3.69 -0.73
CA LEU A 753 -17.60 2.97 -0.72
C LEU A 753 -17.29 2.30 -2.07
N GLY A 754 -18.25 1.58 -2.65
CA GLY A 754 -18.03 0.85 -3.90
C GLY A 754 -17.95 1.74 -5.13
N SER A 755 -18.76 2.79 -5.22
CA SER A 755 -18.66 3.76 -6.33
C SER A 755 -17.40 4.62 -6.20
N SER A 756 -17.01 5.00 -4.98
CA SER A 756 -15.73 5.67 -4.72
C SER A 756 -14.54 4.76 -5.01
N TRP A 757 -14.66 3.46 -4.73
CA TRP A 757 -13.64 2.47 -5.10
C TRP A 757 -13.49 2.39 -6.61
N PHE A 758 -14.61 2.28 -7.34
CA PHE A 758 -14.63 2.24 -8.79
C PHE A 758 -13.97 3.47 -9.43
N VAL A 759 -14.26 4.68 -8.96
CA VAL A 759 -13.66 5.92 -9.48
C VAL A 759 -12.17 6.06 -9.15
N LYS A 760 -11.67 5.37 -8.12
CA LYS A 760 -10.25 5.37 -7.74
C LYS A 760 -9.40 4.43 -8.59
N GLN A 761 -10.02 3.42 -9.22
CA GLN A 761 -9.40 2.56 -10.22
C GLN A 761 -9.35 3.30 -11.55
#